data_AF-A0A090MGW6-F1
#
_entry.id   AF-A0A090MGW6-F1
#
_cell.length_a   1.000
_cell.length_b   1.000
_cell.length_c   1.000
_cell.angle_alpha   90.00
_cell.angle_beta   90.00
_cell.angle_gamma   90.00
#
_symmetry.space_group_name_H-M   'P 1'
#
loop_
_entity.id
_entity.type
_entity.pdbx_description
1 polymer ?
#
loop_
_entity_poly.entity_id
_entity_poly.type
_entity_poly.pdbx_seq_one_letter_code
_entity_poly.pdbx_strand_id
1 'polypeptide(L)'
;MEAHKLFLQYDRIDRQLHDPLQNKARVLDELLFQFNRHPDDVLGLSNIVPHVLLELGREQECYDFICGSCRNTPISRHQVHGNDVCEELSVFMEADLSLSHLVALTLLKLRLYLDFDAMSLDLDRLGVGRPLGEIAKNIYENHHDHGHHSRIARELHNHYSKLVEYVQTLNPYLWEALATQDVAYTSAPLSRGPGSRDEADLVLHHCKNVWVKSDGALAMLEADTAKYIQVYESPAMRRNSEPLERKRGTGWAFPVAVAHIGHSNTNVVVTAPFDAEKRRHVLKDKNKLLLYVDGTCTDNGRGGWAVSLGCHSDLPNSAIYGRLETLGPFGHSKPASTNRAQLRAVIAALRLSNWKEEGFDSITIATSSTYVVSKATTRAKKWVSNGWKTLSGGDVEDKDMWELFLGEVERWNDQNVRIRLLCIPKNVNAHARLAAEEAAHTQQNKESFEDAVLDPSLSAKSKLPPFNVIVALGGNDLSANSWQSVLLPMAHVRSAETPELALQLLRDSPPQGIFIADAVITRHREVLERVIDAMHKGAKVVVGGGFASTVTALELARFFTILGLPWERGAHLEANVSLQSGVLDYHLTIGLPLELTDKMCFIKGVKKSECWYTNSGAEDQTAVAYTAIGDGRFGYIGCVSHERGVINVARAMLGQPL
;
A
#
# COMPACT_ATOMS: atom_id res chain seq x y z
N MET A 1 -11.57 -29.05 26.92
CA MET A 1 -12.96 -28.60 27.22
C MET A 1 -12.99 -27.18 27.76
N GLU A 2 -12.11 -26.81 28.69
CA GLU A 2 -12.07 -25.48 29.32
C GLU A 2 -11.68 -24.36 28.33
N ALA A 3 -10.64 -24.55 27.52
CA ALA A 3 -10.26 -23.62 26.45
C ALA A 3 -11.37 -23.39 25.40
N HIS A 4 -12.16 -24.42 25.10
CA HIS A 4 -13.29 -24.31 24.16
C HIS A 4 -14.48 -23.54 24.77
N LYS A 5 -14.73 -23.69 26.07
CA LYS A 5 -15.73 -22.90 26.81
C LYS A 5 -15.30 -21.43 26.91
N LEU A 6 -14.02 -21.17 27.18
CA LEU A 6 -13.41 -19.84 27.21
C LEU A 6 -13.54 -19.14 25.84
N PHE A 7 -13.23 -19.85 24.75
CA PHE A 7 -13.38 -19.33 23.38
C PHE A 7 -14.83 -18.98 23.03
N LEU A 8 -15.78 -19.89 23.30
CA LEU A 8 -17.21 -19.64 23.05
C LEU A 8 -17.77 -18.50 23.91
N GLN A 9 -17.24 -18.30 25.11
CA GLN A 9 -17.61 -17.18 25.99
C GLN A 9 -17.06 -15.85 25.47
N TYR A 10 -15.80 -15.83 25.01
CA TYR A 10 -15.20 -14.65 24.40
C TYR A 10 -15.99 -14.22 23.16
N ASP A 11 -16.30 -15.14 22.24
CA ASP A 11 -17.14 -14.88 21.06
C ASP A 11 -18.53 -14.33 21.40
N ARG A 12 -19.09 -14.75 22.55
CA ARG A 12 -20.39 -14.27 23.02
C ARG A 12 -20.29 -12.84 23.55
N ILE A 13 -19.30 -12.57 24.39
CA ILE A 13 -19.02 -11.23 24.93
C ILE A 13 -18.74 -10.26 23.79
N ASP A 14 -17.95 -10.69 22.81
CA ASP A 14 -17.58 -9.88 21.65
C ASP A 14 -18.79 -9.46 20.80
N ARG A 15 -19.70 -10.41 20.52
CA ARG A 15 -20.96 -10.10 19.85
C ARG A 15 -21.83 -9.12 20.65
N GLN A 16 -21.84 -9.23 21.96
CA GLN A 16 -22.62 -8.33 22.83
C GLN A 16 -22.00 -6.91 22.91
N LEU A 17 -20.67 -6.82 22.82
CA LEU A 17 -19.95 -5.56 22.80
C LEU A 17 -20.23 -4.75 21.53
N HIS A 18 -20.52 -5.40 20.41
CA HIS A 18 -20.75 -4.75 19.12
C HIS A 18 -22.23 -4.65 18.71
N ASP A 19 -23.14 -5.29 19.45
CA ASP A 19 -24.58 -5.15 19.22
C ASP A 19 -25.09 -3.80 19.76
N PRO A 20 -25.66 -2.92 18.90
CA PRO A 20 -26.19 -1.63 19.31
C PRO A 20 -27.48 -1.73 20.14
N LEU A 21 -28.17 -2.87 20.14
CA LEU A 21 -29.41 -3.10 20.90
C LEU A 21 -29.16 -3.70 22.29
N GLN A 22 -27.92 -4.06 22.60
CA GLN A 22 -27.53 -4.65 23.88
C GLN A 22 -27.48 -3.61 25.01
N ASN A 23 -27.94 -4.02 26.20
CA ASN A 23 -27.79 -3.21 27.41
C ASN A 23 -26.34 -3.33 27.93
N LYS A 24 -25.53 -2.29 27.67
CA LYS A 24 -24.11 -2.23 28.05
C LYS A 24 -23.87 -2.40 29.57
N ALA A 25 -24.83 -2.03 30.43
CA ALA A 25 -24.70 -2.24 31.87
C ALA A 25 -24.71 -3.73 32.25
N ARG A 26 -25.53 -4.54 31.54
CA ARG A 26 -25.53 -6.00 31.73
C ARG A 26 -24.25 -6.65 31.20
N VAL A 27 -23.71 -6.14 30.10
CA VAL A 27 -22.41 -6.60 29.55
C VAL A 27 -21.30 -6.32 30.56
N LEU A 28 -21.28 -5.13 31.17
CA LEU A 28 -20.32 -4.77 32.19
C LEU A 28 -20.42 -5.67 33.44
N ASP A 29 -21.63 -5.97 33.91
CA ASP A 29 -21.83 -6.87 35.05
C ASP A 29 -21.29 -8.28 34.77
N GLU A 30 -21.53 -8.81 33.57
CA GLU A 30 -21.00 -10.11 33.15
C GLU A 30 -19.47 -10.07 33.03
N LEU A 31 -18.90 -9.03 32.42
CA LEU A 31 -17.44 -8.84 32.31
C LEU A 31 -16.77 -8.82 33.67
N LEU A 32 -17.28 -8.01 34.60
CA LEU A 32 -16.76 -7.92 35.97
C LEU A 32 -16.96 -9.23 36.73
N PHE A 33 -18.07 -9.94 36.53
CA PHE A 33 -18.29 -11.24 37.14
C PHE A 33 -17.25 -12.28 36.67
N GLN A 34 -16.95 -12.32 35.38
CA GLN A 34 -15.95 -13.24 34.82
C GLN A 34 -14.52 -12.86 35.22
N PHE A 35 -14.18 -11.58 35.20
CA PHE A 35 -12.87 -11.08 35.63
C PHE A 35 -12.58 -11.47 37.08
N ASN A 36 -13.55 -11.29 37.99
CA ASN A 36 -13.40 -11.69 39.40
C ASN A 36 -13.25 -13.21 39.61
N ARG A 37 -13.67 -14.02 38.64
CA ARG A 37 -13.62 -15.49 38.71
C ARG A 37 -12.31 -16.06 38.14
N HIS A 38 -11.61 -15.27 37.32
CA HIS A 38 -10.37 -15.64 36.64
C HIS A 38 -9.29 -14.55 36.87
N PRO A 39 -8.62 -14.54 38.03
CA PRO A 39 -7.67 -13.49 38.40
C PRO A 39 -6.41 -13.42 37.51
N ASP A 40 -6.10 -14.48 36.75
CA ASP A 40 -4.97 -14.51 35.82
C ASP A 40 -5.25 -13.78 34.48
N ASP A 41 -6.44 -13.20 34.32
CA ASP A 41 -6.94 -12.48 33.13
C ASP A 41 -6.50 -13.06 31.77
N VAL A 42 -6.59 -14.39 31.64
CA VAL A 42 -6.15 -15.13 30.44
C VAL A 42 -6.89 -14.68 29.17
N LEU A 43 -8.06 -14.05 29.31
CA LEU A 43 -8.89 -13.54 28.23
C LEU A 43 -8.69 -12.05 27.94
N GLY A 44 -7.87 -11.33 28.72
CA GLY A 44 -7.65 -9.89 28.56
C GLY A 44 -8.89 -9.04 28.82
N LEU A 45 -9.81 -9.50 29.68
CA LEU A 45 -11.06 -8.80 29.98
C LEU A 45 -10.82 -7.46 30.66
N SER A 46 -9.70 -7.30 31.40
CA SER A 46 -9.32 -6.02 31.99
C SER A 46 -9.15 -4.94 30.92
N ASN A 47 -8.75 -5.32 29.70
CA ASN A 47 -8.54 -4.37 28.61
C ASN A 47 -9.85 -3.85 28.00
N ILE A 48 -10.98 -4.48 28.29
CA ILE A 48 -12.30 -4.13 27.72
C ILE A 48 -13.09 -3.23 28.69
N VAL A 49 -13.01 -3.53 30.00
CA VAL A 49 -13.81 -2.89 31.05
C VAL A 49 -13.75 -1.35 31.03
N PRO A 50 -12.58 -0.69 30.93
CA PRO A 50 -12.50 0.78 30.89
C PRO A 50 -13.33 1.41 29.76
N HIS A 51 -13.29 0.82 28.56
CA HIS A 51 -14.00 1.36 27.39
C HIS A 51 -15.52 1.23 27.55
N VAL A 52 -16.01 0.14 28.15
CA VAL A 52 -17.43 -0.05 28.45
C VAL A 52 -17.90 0.91 29.55
N LEU A 53 -17.07 1.19 30.56
CA LEU A 53 -17.37 2.19 31.58
C LEU A 53 -17.51 3.59 30.97
N LEU A 54 -16.59 3.97 30.06
CA LEU A 54 -16.67 5.23 29.32
C LEU A 54 -17.90 5.32 28.41
N GLU A 55 -18.31 4.21 27.79
CA GLU A 55 -19.52 4.15 26.95
C GLU A 55 -20.80 4.36 27.79
N LEU A 56 -20.79 3.92 29.05
CA LEU A 56 -21.88 4.12 30.01
C LEU A 56 -21.86 5.49 30.71
N GLY A 57 -20.88 6.34 30.43
CA GLY A 57 -20.69 7.63 31.11
C GLY A 57 -20.17 7.52 32.56
N ARG A 58 -19.67 6.35 32.98
CA ARG A 58 -19.16 6.09 34.34
C ARG A 58 -17.68 6.44 34.43
N GLU A 59 -17.37 7.72 34.21
CA GLU A 59 -16.01 8.23 34.05
C GLU A 59 -15.13 8.06 35.29
N GLN A 60 -15.68 8.33 36.49
CA GLN A 60 -14.94 8.20 37.74
C GLN A 60 -14.57 6.74 38.01
N GLU A 61 -15.49 5.81 37.74
CA GLU A 61 -15.24 4.39 37.90
C GLU A 61 -14.22 3.85 36.89
N CYS A 62 -14.23 4.40 35.66
CA CYS A 62 -13.19 4.10 34.68
C CYS A 62 -11.81 4.52 35.21
N TYR A 63 -11.71 5.74 35.77
CA TYR A 63 -10.47 6.23 36.34
C TYR A 63 -9.98 5.37 37.51
N ASP A 64 -10.88 5.09 38.45
CA ASP A 64 -10.58 4.30 39.64
C ASP A 64 -10.17 2.85 39.27
N PHE A 65 -10.77 2.27 38.23
CA PHE A 65 -10.36 0.97 37.69
C PHE A 65 -8.93 0.99 37.14
N ILE A 66 -8.59 1.98 36.31
CA ILE A 66 -7.23 2.14 35.73
C ILE A 66 -6.20 2.34 36.85
N CYS A 67 -6.53 3.17 37.85
CA CYS A 67 -5.67 3.37 39.03
C CYS A 67 -5.45 2.08 39.80
N GLY A 68 -6.51 1.28 39.98
CA GLY A 68 -6.43 0.00 40.68
C GLY A 68 -5.51 -1.00 39.97
N SER A 69 -5.60 -1.06 38.63
CA SER A 69 -4.69 -1.85 37.79
C SER A 69 -3.24 -1.38 37.89
N CYS A 70 -3.01 -0.06 37.89
CA CYS A 70 -1.67 0.53 38.05
C CYS A 70 -1.02 0.18 39.40
N ARG A 71 -1.81 0.19 40.48
CA ARG A 71 -1.32 0.00 41.86
C ARG A 71 -1.26 -1.47 42.30
N ASN A 72 -1.52 -2.43 41.40
CA ASN A 72 -1.65 -3.86 41.72
C ASN A 72 -2.61 -4.15 42.89
N THR A 73 -3.60 -3.28 43.09
CA THR A 73 -4.60 -3.49 44.15
C THR A 73 -5.63 -4.49 43.64
N PRO A 74 -6.05 -5.49 44.45
CA PRO A 74 -7.09 -6.42 44.04
C PRO A 74 -8.34 -5.61 43.70
N ILE A 75 -8.79 -5.65 42.45
CA ILE A 75 -9.96 -4.92 41.94
C ILE A 75 -11.23 -5.59 42.50
N SER A 76 -11.37 -5.56 43.81
CA SER A 76 -12.60 -5.90 44.50
C SER A 76 -13.53 -4.69 44.33
N ARG A 77 -14.79 -4.92 43.98
CA ARG A 77 -15.89 -3.94 43.75
C ARG A 77 -16.05 -2.79 44.79
N HIS A 78 -15.22 -2.71 45.85
CA HIS A 78 -15.53 -2.01 47.08
C HIS A 78 -14.42 -1.11 47.66
N GLN A 79 -13.31 -0.79 46.99
CA GLN A 79 -12.21 -0.16 47.74
C GLN A 79 -11.35 0.98 47.17
N VAL A 80 -11.67 1.57 46.03
CA VAL A 80 -11.14 2.92 45.74
C VAL A 80 -12.21 3.71 45.00
N HIS A 81 -12.83 4.67 45.68
CA HIS A 81 -13.79 5.60 45.07
C HIS A 81 -13.26 7.01 45.30
N GLY A 82 -13.15 7.78 44.21
CA GLY A 82 -12.80 9.20 44.28
C GLY A 82 -11.30 9.47 44.27
N ASN A 83 -10.50 8.69 43.50
CA ASN A 83 -9.17 9.18 43.16
C ASN A 83 -9.31 10.50 42.38
N ASP A 84 -8.35 11.38 42.59
CA ASP A 84 -8.31 12.67 41.89
C ASP A 84 -8.02 12.44 40.40
N VAL A 85 -9.04 12.62 39.58
CA VAL A 85 -8.95 12.48 38.12
C VAL A 85 -8.07 13.56 37.51
N CYS A 86 -7.68 14.61 38.24
CA CYS A 86 -6.74 15.63 37.81
C CYS A 86 -5.30 15.39 38.30
N GLU A 87 -4.99 14.28 38.98
CA GLU A 87 -3.64 14.01 39.48
C GLU A 87 -2.59 13.90 38.35
N GLU A 88 -1.32 14.14 38.69
CA GLU A 88 -0.22 14.11 37.73
C GLU A 88 0.00 12.71 37.13
N LEU A 89 0.40 12.68 35.85
CA LEU A 89 0.62 11.44 35.11
C LEU A 89 1.85 10.61 35.52
N SER A 90 2.71 11.13 36.40
CA SER A 90 3.96 10.48 36.82
C SER A 90 3.75 9.04 37.30
N VAL A 91 2.63 8.80 38.02
CA VAL A 91 2.25 7.48 38.55
C VAL A 91 1.91 6.47 37.43
N PHE A 92 1.40 6.94 36.29
CA PHE A 92 0.95 6.07 35.19
C PHE A 92 2.04 5.82 34.15
N MET A 93 2.98 6.75 33.98
CA MET A 93 4.08 6.63 32.99
C MET A 93 5.17 5.65 33.43
N GLU A 94 5.29 5.38 34.73
CA GLU A 94 6.25 4.42 35.31
C GLU A 94 5.65 3.01 35.53
N ALA A 95 4.34 2.86 35.32
CA ALA A 95 3.63 1.60 35.54
C ALA A 95 3.48 0.78 34.24
N ASP A 96 3.55 -0.55 34.33
CA ASP A 96 3.31 -1.50 33.22
C ASP A 96 1.80 -1.59 32.87
N LEU A 97 1.21 -0.48 32.44
CA LEU A 97 -0.16 -0.45 31.95
C LEU A 97 -0.25 -1.00 30.53
N SER A 98 -1.33 -1.74 30.25
CA SER A 98 -1.59 -2.19 28.89
C SER A 98 -1.96 -1.03 27.97
N LEU A 99 -1.68 -1.20 26.66
CA LEU A 99 -2.03 -0.22 25.63
C LEU A 99 -3.52 0.19 25.70
N SER A 100 -4.41 -0.75 26.00
CA SER A 100 -5.85 -0.50 26.10
C SER A 100 -6.21 0.45 27.25
N HIS A 101 -5.58 0.29 28.42
CA HIS A 101 -5.81 1.19 29.56
C HIS A 101 -5.31 2.61 29.27
N LEU A 102 -4.16 2.73 28.61
CA LEU A 102 -3.61 4.04 28.21
C LEU A 102 -4.56 4.73 27.21
N VAL A 103 -5.10 4.01 26.23
CA VAL A 103 -6.08 4.56 25.28
C VAL A 103 -7.36 5.01 25.97
N ALA A 104 -7.88 4.22 26.93
CA ALA A 104 -9.05 4.62 27.71
C ALA A 104 -8.78 5.89 28.54
N LEU A 105 -7.60 5.96 29.17
CA LEU A 105 -7.17 7.12 29.94
C LEU A 105 -7.03 8.37 29.06
N THR A 106 -6.48 8.24 27.85
CA THR A 106 -6.40 9.33 26.87
C THR A 106 -7.78 9.86 26.52
N LEU A 107 -8.75 8.98 26.25
CA LEU A 107 -10.14 9.40 25.96
C LEU A 107 -10.78 10.11 27.15
N LEU A 108 -10.61 9.58 28.36
CA LEU A 108 -11.15 10.17 29.58
C LEU A 108 -10.61 11.59 29.80
N LYS A 109 -9.29 11.78 29.72
CA LYS A 109 -8.65 13.10 29.90
C LYS A 109 -9.07 14.07 28.80
N LEU A 110 -9.20 13.59 27.55
CA LEU A 110 -9.69 14.39 26.43
C LEU A 110 -11.15 14.84 26.62
N ARG A 111 -12.04 13.93 27.08
CA ARG A 111 -13.43 14.28 27.38
C ARG A 111 -13.50 15.38 28.44
N LEU A 112 -12.78 15.21 29.56
CA LEU A 112 -12.74 16.21 30.61
C LEU A 112 -12.19 17.55 30.11
N TYR A 113 -11.09 17.54 29.34
CA TYR A 113 -10.55 18.76 28.75
C TYR A 113 -11.61 19.51 27.93
N LEU A 114 -12.30 18.81 27.02
CA LEU A 114 -13.31 19.41 26.18
C LEU A 114 -14.54 19.90 26.98
N ASP A 115 -14.88 19.26 28.11
CA ASP A 115 -15.92 19.77 29.03
C ASP A 115 -15.49 21.10 29.66
N PHE A 116 -14.29 21.15 30.23
CA PHE A 116 -13.78 22.35 30.88
C PHE A 116 -13.52 23.50 29.89
N ASP A 117 -13.10 23.19 28.66
CA ASP A 117 -12.94 24.17 27.59
C ASP A 117 -14.30 24.76 27.18
N ALA A 118 -15.34 23.92 27.05
CA ALA A 118 -16.70 24.38 26.76
C ALA A 118 -17.27 25.28 27.88
N MET A 119 -16.98 24.96 29.16
CA MET A 119 -17.35 25.81 30.30
C MET A 119 -16.58 27.13 30.32
N SER A 120 -15.30 27.12 29.96
CA SER A 120 -14.48 28.34 29.90
C SER A 120 -14.97 29.33 28.84
N LEU A 121 -15.64 28.83 27.79
CA LEU A 121 -16.20 29.61 26.70
C LEU A 121 -17.66 30.06 26.94
N ASP A 122 -18.26 29.73 28.10
CA ASP A 122 -19.65 30.05 28.49
C ASP A 122 -20.69 29.58 27.43
N LEU A 123 -20.38 28.51 26.69
CA LEU A 123 -21.17 28.01 25.55
C LEU A 123 -22.56 27.47 25.95
N ASP A 124 -22.73 27.09 27.21
CA ASP A 124 -24.02 26.67 27.77
C ASP A 124 -25.03 27.83 27.85
N ARG A 125 -24.58 29.07 28.06
CA ARG A 125 -25.47 30.25 28.01
C ARG A 125 -26.00 30.55 26.61
N LEU A 126 -25.33 30.04 25.58
CA LEU A 126 -25.71 30.20 24.17
C LEU A 126 -26.59 29.04 23.68
N GLY A 127 -26.78 27.97 24.47
CA GLY A 127 -27.56 26.79 24.08
C GLY A 127 -26.88 25.95 23.00
N VAL A 128 -25.56 26.07 22.83
CA VAL A 128 -24.75 25.40 21.80
C VAL A 128 -23.76 24.38 22.43
N GLY A 129 -23.85 24.16 23.74
CA GLY A 129 -22.92 23.32 24.50
C GLY A 129 -23.14 21.81 24.35
N ARG A 130 -22.03 21.06 24.41
CA ARG A 130 -21.97 19.59 24.59
C ARG A 130 -22.58 19.19 25.94
N PRO A 131 -23.20 18.00 26.08
CA PRO A 131 -23.63 17.50 27.38
C PRO A 131 -22.40 17.25 28.27
N LEU A 132 -22.35 17.96 29.40
CA LEU A 132 -21.24 17.87 30.35
C LEU A 132 -21.22 16.53 31.09
N GLY A 133 -20.04 15.93 31.22
CA GLY A 133 -19.84 14.76 32.08
C GLY A 133 -20.14 15.07 33.55
N GLU A 134 -20.55 14.05 34.33
CA GLU A 134 -20.93 14.22 35.74
C GLU A 134 -19.79 14.80 36.59
N ILE A 135 -18.54 14.46 36.28
CA ILE A 135 -17.35 14.96 36.99
C ILE A 135 -17.21 16.46 36.77
N ALA A 136 -17.22 16.89 35.50
CA ALA A 136 -17.06 18.28 35.15
C ALA A 136 -18.22 19.12 35.72
N LYS A 137 -19.45 18.60 35.63
CA LYS A 137 -20.64 19.23 36.22
C LYS A 137 -20.50 19.44 37.74
N ASN A 138 -20.08 18.41 38.48
CA ASN A 138 -19.87 18.50 39.92
C ASN A 138 -18.78 19.52 40.28
N ILE A 139 -17.70 19.60 39.52
CA ILE A 139 -16.62 20.57 39.78
C ILE A 139 -17.10 22.00 39.50
N TYR A 140 -17.83 22.21 38.40
CA TYR A 140 -18.42 23.48 38.03
C TYR A 140 -19.43 24.00 39.07
N GLU A 141 -20.30 23.12 39.57
CA GLU A 141 -21.28 23.47 40.61
C GLU A 141 -20.62 23.84 41.95
N ASN A 142 -19.43 23.30 42.25
CA ASN A 142 -18.70 23.56 43.50
C ASN A 142 -17.73 24.75 43.42
N HIS A 143 -17.25 25.12 42.22
CA HIS A 143 -16.28 26.20 42.02
C HIS A 143 -16.74 27.15 40.90
N HIS A 144 -17.10 28.39 41.25
CA HIS A 144 -17.59 29.39 40.28
C HIS A 144 -16.49 30.31 39.73
N ASP A 145 -15.21 29.93 39.88
CA ASP A 145 -14.08 30.73 39.41
C ASP A 145 -13.66 30.30 37.99
N HIS A 146 -13.91 31.15 37.00
CA HIS A 146 -13.48 30.92 35.62
C HIS A 146 -11.96 30.72 35.50
N GLY A 147 -11.15 31.39 36.33
CA GLY A 147 -9.69 31.23 36.33
C GLY A 147 -9.24 29.84 36.78
N HIS A 148 -10.00 29.21 37.68
CA HIS A 148 -9.76 27.85 38.13
C HIS A 148 -10.07 26.82 37.02
N HIS A 149 -11.19 26.97 36.31
CA HIS A 149 -11.57 26.10 35.21
C HIS A 149 -10.58 26.15 34.04
N SER A 150 -10.14 27.35 33.63
CA SER A 150 -9.14 27.48 32.56
C SER A 150 -7.78 26.87 32.94
N ARG A 151 -7.42 26.89 34.24
CA ARG A 151 -6.20 26.23 34.72
C ARG A 151 -6.30 24.71 34.62
N ILE A 152 -7.41 24.13 35.07
CA ILE A 152 -7.68 22.69 34.98
C ILE A 152 -7.70 22.24 33.52
N ALA A 153 -8.38 22.99 32.64
CA ALA A 153 -8.41 22.69 31.21
C ALA A 153 -7.00 22.61 30.61
N ARG A 154 -6.12 23.56 30.94
CA ARG A 154 -4.72 23.57 30.47
C ARG A 154 -3.91 22.39 31.03
N GLU A 155 -4.10 22.03 32.29
CA GLU A 155 -3.44 20.86 32.90
C GLU A 155 -3.92 19.55 32.25
N LEU A 156 -5.22 19.41 32.00
CA LEU A 156 -5.81 18.26 31.30
C LEU A 156 -5.35 18.16 29.84
N HIS A 157 -5.25 19.29 29.12
CA HIS A 157 -4.69 19.32 27.76
C HIS A 157 -3.24 18.80 27.78
N ASN A 158 -2.39 19.31 28.68
CA ASN A 158 -1.01 18.82 28.81
C ASN A 158 -0.95 17.32 29.12
N HIS A 159 -1.85 16.82 29.97
CA HIS A 159 -1.93 15.40 30.28
C HIS A 159 -2.33 14.58 29.05
N TYR A 160 -3.37 15.00 28.35
CA TYR A 160 -3.83 14.35 27.11
C TYR A 160 -2.72 14.33 26.05
N SER A 161 -2.03 15.45 25.78
CA SER A 161 -0.96 15.51 24.78
C SER A 161 0.20 14.56 25.12
N LYS A 162 0.60 14.50 26.40
CA LYS A 162 1.63 13.56 26.87
C LYS A 162 1.22 12.10 26.69
N LEU A 163 -0.05 11.77 26.96
CA LEU A 163 -0.57 10.42 26.76
C LEU A 163 -0.64 10.04 25.28
N VAL A 164 -1.04 10.97 24.40
CA VAL A 164 -1.02 10.76 22.94
C VAL A 164 0.39 10.45 22.46
N GLU A 165 1.38 11.23 22.91
CA GLU A 165 2.80 11.01 22.59
C GLU A 165 3.29 9.66 23.11
N TYR A 166 3.00 9.32 24.36
CA TYR A 166 3.42 8.06 24.96
C TYR A 166 2.82 6.85 24.25
N VAL A 167 1.52 6.86 23.97
CA VAL A 167 0.84 5.80 23.21
C VAL A 167 1.41 5.68 21.79
N GLN A 168 1.74 6.80 21.14
CA GLN A 168 2.38 6.78 19.83
C GLN A 168 3.77 6.11 19.86
N THR A 169 4.53 6.29 20.95
CA THR A 169 5.83 5.60 21.11
C THR A 169 5.68 4.10 21.34
N LEU A 170 4.62 3.66 22.02
CA LEU A 170 4.35 2.25 22.29
C LEU A 170 3.81 1.53 21.05
N ASN A 171 2.89 2.16 20.32
CA ASN A 171 2.33 1.60 19.10
C ASN A 171 2.07 2.70 18.05
N PRO A 172 2.95 2.83 17.03
CA PRO A 172 2.85 3.93 16.07
C PRO A 172 1.66 3.82 15.11
N TYR A 173 0.99 2.67 15.05
CA TYR A 173 -0.11 2.41 14.13
C TYR A 173 -1.48 2.78 14.71
N LEU A 174 -1.59 2.92 16.02
CA LEU A 174 -2.86 2.97 16.74
C LEU A 174 -3.70 4.21 16.41
N TRP A 175 -3.14 5.41 16.55
CA TRP A 175 -3.89 6.65 16.34
C TRP A 175 -4.33 6.82 14.89
N GLU A 176 -3.44 6.47 13.95
CA GLU A 176 -3.78 6.50 12.54
C GLU A 176 -4.87 5.49 12.19
N ALA A 177 -4.81 4.28 12.76
CA ALA A 177 -5.82 3.25 12.53
C ALA A 177 -7.19 3.62 13.15
N LEU A 178 -7.21 4.26 14.32
CA LEU A 178 -8.46 4.79 14.93
C LEU A 178 -9.17 5.77 13.99
N ALA A 179 -8.40 6.57 13.27
CA ALA A 179 -8.88 7.59 12.37
C ALA A 179 -9.25 7.06 10.95
N THR A 180 -8.70 5.90 10.55
CA THR A 180 -8.72 5.41 9.15
C THR A 180 -9.31 4.01 8.94
N GLN A 181 -9.76 3.28 9.96
CA GLN A 181 -10.31 1.93 9.79
C GLN A 181 -11.76 1.82 10.27
N ASP A 182 -12.71 1.59 9.36
CA ASP A 182 -13.98 0.91 9.66
C ASP A 182 -13.75 -0.60 9.81
N VAL A 183 -13.54 -1.03 11.06
CA VAL A 183 -13.22 -2.42 11.41
C VAL A 183 -14.43 -3.32 11.15
N ALA A 184 -14.41 -4.03 10.03
CA ALA A 184 -15.08 -5.33 9.92
C ALA A 184 -14.09 -6.38 10.42
N TYR A 185 -14.17 -6.73 11.70
CA TYR A 185 -13.28 -7.73 12.30
C TYR A 185 -13.46 -9.07 11.58
N THR A 186 -12.50 -9.45 10.74
CA THR A 186 -12.41 -10.80 10.19
C THR A 186 -11.52 -11.60 11.11
N SER A 187 -12.11 -12.64 11.70
CA SER A 187 -11.49 -13.51 12.69
C SER A 187 -10.30 -14.27 12.10
N ALA A 188 -9.11 -13.68 12.21
CA ALA A 188 -7.77 -14.28 12.34
C ALA A 188 -6.74 -13.31 11.74
N PRO A 189 -5.59 -13.04 12.40
CA PRO A 189 -4.43 -13.87 12.10
C PRO A 189 -3.36 -14.01 13.21
N LEU A 190 -2.31 -14.72 12.79
CA LEU A 190 -1.10 -15.18 13.47
C LEU A 190 -0.18 -14.07 14.00
N SER A 191 0.55 -14.39 15.07
CA SER A 191 1.63 -13.62 15.74
C SER A 191 1.24 -12.25 16.33
N ARG A 192 0.58 -12.29 17.50
CA ARG A 192 0.38 -11.13 18.38
C ARG A 192 1.70 -10.77 19.08
N GLY A 193 2.08 -9.50 19.06
CA GLY A 193 3.26 -9.01 19.77
C GLY A 193 3.10 -7.53 20.15
N PRO A 194 3.66 -7.07 21.29
CA PRO A 194 3.62 -5.66 21.68
C PRO A 194 4.19 -4.75 20.59
N GLY A 195 3.51 -3.63 20.32
CA GLY A 195 3.87 -2.66 19.29
C GLY A 195 3.50 -3.06 17.85
N SER A 196 2.82 -4.19 17.64
CA SER A 196 2.41 -4.64 16.31
C SER A 196 1.11 -3.97 15.84
N ARG A 197 0.86 -4.02 14.52
CA ARG A 197 -0.41 -3.56 13.94
C ARG A 197 -1.60 -4.38 14.45
N ASP A 198 -1.42 -5.68 14.69
CA ASP A 198 -2.47 -6.55 15.22
C ASP A 198 -2.87 -6.17 16.67
N GLU A 199 -1.91 -5.69 17.48
CA GLU A 199 -2.21 -5.17 18.81
C GLU A 199 -3.06 -3.89 18.72
N ALA A 200 -2.72 -2.99 17.79
CA ALA A 200 -3.52 -1.79 17.55
C ALA A 200 -4.94 -2.16 17.10
N ASP A 201 -5.09 -3.04 16.12
CA ASP A 201 -6.40 -3.47 15.60
C ASP A 201 -7.27 -4.12 16.70
N LEU A 202 -6.65 -4.87 17.63
CA LEU A 202 -7.35 -5.43 18.80
C LEU A 202 -7.84 -4.35 19.77
N VAL A 203 -7.00 -3.37 20.10
CA VAL A 203 -7.40 -2.27 20.99
C VAL A 203 -8.52 -1.44 20.35
N LEU A 204 -8.43 -1.17 19.05
CA LEU A 204 -9.47 -0.48 18.30
C LEU A 204 -10.79 -1.23 18.29
N HIS A 205 -10.73 -2.56 18.14
CA HIS A 205 -11.92 -3.40 18.22
C HIS A 205 -12.66 -3.23 19.56
N HIS A 206 -11.96 -2.94 20.65
CA HIS A 206 -12.59 -2.71 21.95
C HIS A 206 -13.05 -1.26 22.17
N CYS A 207 -12.32 -0.27 21.66
CA CYS A 207 -12.53 1.13 22.04
C CYS A 207 -13.20 2.00 20.96
N LYS A 208 -13.24 1.57 19.69
CA LYS A 208 -13.64 2.44 18.59
C LYS A 208 -15.04 3.04 18.77
N ASN A 209 -16.02 2.23 19.18
CA ASN A 209 -17.39 2.69 19.37
C ASN A 209 -17.48 3.83 20.40
N VAL A 210 -16.70 3.75 21.49
CA VAL A 210 -16.72 4.80 22.52
C VAL A 210 -16.03 6.09 22.03
N TRP A 211 -14.96 5.97 21.24
CA TRP A 211 -14.32 7.13 20.61
C TRP A 211 -15.24 7.82 19.59
N VAL A 212 -15.91 7.06 18.72
CA VAL A 212 -16.84 7.58 17.71
C VAL A 212 -18.04 8.28 18.36
N LYS A 213 -18.56 7.74 19.47
CA LYS A 213 -19.68 8.35 20.22
C LYS A 213 -19.26 9.56 21.05
N SER A 214 -17.96 9.84 21.21
CA SER A 214 -17.47 10.96 22.03
C SER A 214 -17.41 12.23 21.20
N ASP A 215 -18.33 13.15 21.46
CA ASP A 215 -18.43 14.41 20.71
C ASP A 215 -17.12 15.22 20.76
N GLY A 216 -16.58 15.52 19.57
CA GLY A 216 -15.35 16.30 19.38
C GLY A 216 -14.03 15.55 19.62
N ALA A 217 -14.05 14.34 20.19
CA ALA A 217 -12.84 13.62 20.56
C ALA A 217 -12.00 13.19 19.35
N LEU A 218 -12.65 12.59 18.33
CA LEU A 218 -11.94 12.16 17.10
C LEU A 218 -11.37 13.34 16.33
N ALA A 219 -12.10 14.46 16.23
CA ALA A 219 -11.64 15.64 15.51
C ALA A 219 -10.41 16.28 16.19
N MET A 220 -10.40 16.35 17.52
CA MET A 220 -9.24 16.84 18.27
C MET A 220 -8.03 15.91 18.09
N LEU A 221 -8.25 14.59 18.25
CA LEU A 221 -7.20 13.60 18.08
C LEU A 221 -6.60 13.62 16.67
N GLU A 222 -7.44 13.68 15.63
CA GLU A 222 -6.98 13.75 14.25
C GLU A 222 -6.13 15.00 13.99
N ALA A 223 -6.50 16.16 14.54
CA ALA A 223 -5.72 17.38 14.43
C ALA A 223 -4.34 17.25 15.10
N ASP A 224 -4.28 16.71 16.32
CA ASP A 224 -3.04 16.59 17.08
C ASP A 224 -2.11 15.48 16.57
N THR A 225 -2.68 14.44 15.97
CA THR A 225 -1.94 13.28 15.44
C THR A 225 -1.58 13.43 13.96
N ALA A 226 -2.03 14.51 13.30
CA ALA A 226 -1.70 14.80 11.90
C ALA A 226 -0.18 14.77 11.62
N LYS A 227 0.64 15.18 12.60
CA LYS A 227 2.12 15.15 12.54
C LYS A 227 2.72 13.74 12.46
N TYR A 228 1.97 12.70 12.84
CA TYR A 228 2.43 11.32 12.83
C TYR A 228 2.02 10.54 11.58
N ILE A 229 1.15 11.12 10.74
CA ILE A 229 0.67 10.48 9.52
C ILE A 229 1.84 10.30 8.56
N GLN A 230 2.10 9.04 8.19
CA GLN A 230 3.19 8.71 7.29
C GLN A 230 2.71 8.68 5.84
N VAL A 231 3.57 9.15 4.93
CA VAL A 231 3.41 8.93 3.50
C VAL A 231 3.43 7.42 3.24
N TYR A 232 2.45 6.92 2.48
CA TYR A 232 2.45 5.51 2.13
C TYR A 232 3.48 5.23 1.04
N GLU A 233 4.50 4.43 1.38
CA GLU A 233 5.47 3.93 0.43
C GLU A 233 5.03 2.57 -0.12
N SER A 234 4.73 2.50 -1.42
CA SER A 234 4.36 1.23 -2.05
C SER A 234 5.48 0.18 -1.89
N PRO A 235 5.17 -1.10 -1.59
CA PRO A 235 6.14 -2.19 -1.61
C PRO A 235 6.82 -2.40 -2.96
N ALA A 236 6.24 -1.90 -4.06
CA ALA A 236 6.88 -1.86 -5.37
C ALA A 236 7.98 -0.79 -5.45
N MET A 237 7.81 0.33 -4.74
CA MET A 237 8.78 1.43 -4.68
C MET A 237 10.05 1.03 -3.90
N ARG A 238 9.89 0.24 -2.83
CA ARG A 238 11.03 -0.40 -2.13
C ARG A 238 11.78 -1.42 -2.99
N ARG A 239 11.07 -2.13 -3.88
CA ARG A 239 11.67 -3.14 -4.77
C ARG A 239 12.28 -2.59 -6.05
N ASN A 240 11.82 -1.43 -6.53
CA ASN A 240 12.36 -0.79 -7.74
C ASN A 240 13.61 0.05 -7.45
N SER A 241 13.90 0.37 -6.18
CA SER A 241 15.10 1.09 -5.75
C SER A 241 16.21 0.17 -5.22
N GLU A 242 15.89 -1.06 -4.81
CA GLU A 242 16.89 -2.05 -4.41
C GLU A 242 17.16 -3.05 -5.54
N PRO A 243 18.43 -3.26 -5.95
CA PRO A 243 18.77 -4.25 -6.95
C PRO A 243 18.28 -5.64 -6.51
N LEU A 244 17.69 -6.41 -7.44
CA LEU A 244 17.17 -7.76 -7.16
C LEU A 244 18.19 -8.55 -6.33
N GLU A 245 17.77 -9.06 -5.17
CA GLU A 245 18.66 -9.77 -4.25
C GLU A 245 19.41 -10.89 -4.99
N ARG A 246 20.74 -10.90 -4.87
CA ARG A 246 21.62 -11.87 -5.54
C ARG A 246 21.84 -13.06 -4.61
N LYS A 247 21.08 -14.14 -4.81
CA LYS A 247 21.21 -15.36 -4.02
C LYS A 247 22.13 -16.36 -4.69
N ARG A 248 22.99 -17.03 -3.92
CA ARG A 248 23.73 -18.20 -4.38
C ARG A 248 22.79 -19.40 -4.35
N GLY A 249 22.58 -20.04 -5.49
CA GLY A 249 21.73 -21.21 -5.60
C GLY A 249 22.27 -22.37 -4.78
N THR A 250 21.37 -23.05 -4.08
CA THR A 250 21.68 -24.19 -3.21
C THR A 250 21.62 -25.54 -3.93
N GLY A 251 21.12 -25.54 -5.17
CA GLY A 251 20.88 -26.70 -6.01
C GLY A 251 19.64 -27.49 -5.62
N TRP A 252 18.60 -26.88 -5.07
CA TRP A 252 17.33 -27.56 -4.81
C TRP A 252 16.43 -27.63 -6.06
N ALA A 253 16.60 -26.67 -6.98
CA ALA A 253 15.97 -26.67 -8.31
C ALA A 253 17.02 -26.59 -9.43
N PHE A 254 16.73 -27.20 -10.58
CA PHE A 254 17.59 -27.20 -11.76
C PHE A 254 16.79 -26.96 -13.04
N PRO A 255 17.39 -26.32 -14.06
CA PRO A 255 16.74 -26.11 -15.34
C PRO A 255 16.58 -27.43 -16.11
N VAL A 256 15.55 -27.51 -16.95
CA VAL A 256 15.24 -28.72 -17.74
C VAL A 256 15.66 -28.55 -19.20
N ALA A 257 16.40 -29.50 -19.77
CA ALA A 257 16.69 -29.53 -21.21
C ALA A 257 15.42 -29.83 -22.02
N VAL A 258 15.22 -29.12 -23.13
CA VAL A 258 14.16 -29.41 -24.09
C VAL A 258 14.78 -30.07 -25.32
N ALA A 259 14.22 -31.22 -25.73
CA ALA A 259 14.61 -31.89 -26.97
C ALA A 259 14.21 -31.02 -28.20
N HIS A 260 15.03 -31.04 -29.25
CA HIS A 260 14.82 -30.24 -30.47
C HIS A 260 13.36 -30.30 -30.94
N ILE A 261 12.74 -29.12 -31.11
CA ILE A 261 11.36 -28.98 -31.57
C ILE A 261 11.38 -29.10 -33.10
N GLY A 262 11.07 -30.29 -33.63
CA GLY A 262 10.77 -30.54 -35.04
C GLY A 262 11.93 -31.11 -35.88
N HIS A 263 11.70 -32.26 -36.53
CA HIS A 263 12.57 -32.81 -37.56
C HIS A 263 12.04 -32.37 -38.95
N SER A 264 12.76 -31.49 -39.62
CA SER A 264 12.84 -31.54 -41.08
C SER A 264 14.30 -31.33 -41.48
N ASN A 265 14.82 -32.30 -42.24
CA ASN A 265 16.17 -32.26 -42.77
C ASN A 265 16.29 -31.10 -43.75
N THR A 266 16.73 -29.93 -43.27
CA THR A 266 17.67 -28.98 -43.92
C THR A 266 17.60 -27.57 -43.32
N ASN A 267 16.61 -27.22 -42.48
CA ASN A 267 16.60 -25.94 -41.75
C ASN A 267 15.82 -26.10 -40.44
N VAL A 268 16.52 -26.15 -39.29
CA VAL A 268 15.88 -26.08 -37.98
C VAL A 268 15.36 -24.65 -37.80
N VAL A 269 14.14 -24.37 -38.24
CA VAL A 269 13.45 -23.13 -37.89
C VAL A 269 12.72 -23.40 -36.59
N VAL A 270 13.13 -22.74 -35.50
CA VAL A 270 12.27 -22.65 -34.31
C VAL A 270 11.11 -21.73 -34.70
N THR A 271 10.04 -22.30 -35.27
CA THR A 271 8.80 -21.56 -35.55
C THR A 271 8.05 -21.35 -34.24
N ALA A 272 8.53 -20.40 -33.44
CA ALA A 272 7.80 -19.91 -32.27
C ALA A 272 6.89 -18.76 -32.73
N PRO A 273 5.55 -18.90 -32.64
CA PRO A 273 4.65 -17.80 -32.98
C PRO A 273 4.95 -16.57 -32.13
N PHE A 274 4.85 -15.40 -32.75
CA PHE A 274 4.91 -14.13 -32.06
C PHE A 274 3.53 -13.80 -31.49
N ASP A 275 3.45 -13.64 -30.17
CA ASP A 275 2.26 -13.15 -29.50
C ASP A 275 2.28 -11.62 -29.54
N ALA A 276 1.45 -11.03 -30.40
CA ALA A 276 1.40 -9.58 -30.62
C ALA A 276 0.91 -8.79 -29.39
N GLU A 277 0.13 -9.43 -28.50
CA GLU A 277 -0.35 -8.81 -27.27
C GLU A 277 0.79 -8.74 -26.24
N LYS A 278 1.43 -9.88 -25.99
CA LYS A 278 2.56 -9.95 -25.06
C LYS A 278 3.84 -9.32 -25.62
N ARG A 279 3.92 -9.15 -26.94
CA ARG A 279 5.14 -8.78 -27.67
C ARG A 279 6.30 -9.72 -27.35
N ARG A 280 6.03 -11.03 -27.37
CA ARG A 280 7.00 -12.10 -27.08
C ARG A 280 6.82 -13.26 -28.03
N HIS A 281 7.88 -14.00 -28.29
CA HIS A 281 7.74 -15.33 -28.88
C HIS A 281 7.32 -16.34 -27.81
N VAL A 282 6.40 -17.23 -28.17
CA VAL A 282 5.86 -18.26 -27.26
C VAL A 282 5.97 -19.66 -27.86
N LEU A 283 6.10 -20.69 -27.03
CA LEU A 283 6.27 -22.09 -27.45
C LEU A 283 5.00 -22.92 -27.24
N LYS A 284 4.34 -23.33 -28.33
CA LYS A 284 3.09 -24.14 -28.37
C LYS A 284 1.90 -23.51 -27.63
N ASP A 285 2.06 -23.20 -26.34
CA ASP A 285 1.10 -22.54 -25.46
C ASP A 285 1.51 -21.08 -25.22
N LYS A 286 0.51 -20.17 -25.14
CA LYS A 286 0.73 -18.72 -24.93
C LYS A 286 1.39 -18.36 -23.58
N ASN A 287 1.48 -19.30 -22.65
CA ASN A 287 2.09 -19.08 -21.32
C ASN A 287 3.54 -19.57 -21.22
N LYS A 288 4.13 -20.03 -22.32
CA LYS A 288 5.52 -20.51 -22.36
C LYS A 288 6.39 -19.54 -23.15
N LEU A 289 7.17 -18.72 -22.44
CA LEU A 289 8.06 -17.70 -23.02
C LEU A 289 9.25 -18.34 -23.73
N LEU A 290 9.67 -17.75 -24.86
CA LEU A 290 10.92 -18.03 -25.54
C LEU A 290 11.81 -16.79 -25.59
N LEU A 291 13.03 -16.90 -25.08
CA LEU A 291 14.07 -15.88 -25.16
C LEU A 291 15.30 -16.45 -25.85
N TYR A 292 15.97 -15.65 -26.68
CA TYR A 292 17.22 -16.02 -27.33
C TYR A 292 18.37 -15.33 -26.61
N VAL A 293 19.45 -16.04 -26.31
CA VAL A 293 20.61 -15.47 -25.64
C VAL A 293 21.89 -15.84 -26.37
N ASP A 294 22.86 -14.93 -26.33
CA ASP A 294 24.21 -15.21 -26.79
C ASP A 294 25.24 -14.42 -25.98
N GLY A 295 26.48 -14.92 -26.00
CA GLY A 295 27.60 -14.29 -25.33
C GLY A 295 28.90 -14.59 -26.07
N THR A 296 29.72 -13.56 -26.25
CA THR A 296 30.98 -13.66 -26.98
C THR A 296 32.11 -12.98 -26.22
N CYS A 297 33.33 -13.39 -26.51
CA CYS A 297 34.54 -12.73 -26.05
C CYS A 297 35.53 -12.65 -27.20
N THR A 298 36.06 -11.46 -27.44
CA THR A 298 37.11 -11.23 -28.43
C THR A 298 38.48 -11.64 -27.89
N ASP A 299 39.44 -11.81 -28.79
CA ASP A 299 40.82 -12.17 -28.46
C ASP A 299 41.51 -11.16 -27.53
N ASN A 300 41.08 -9.90 -27.56
CA ASN A 300 41.60 -8.84 -26.67
C ASN A 300 40.95 -8.87 -25.26
N GLY A 301 40.30 -9.95 -24.87
CA GLY A 301 39.66 -10.10 -23.56
C GLY A 301 38.42 -9.21 -23.38
N ARG A 302 37.77 -8.81 -24.48
CA ARG A 302 36.57 -7.97 -24.45
C ARG A 302 35.33 -8.84 -24.63
N GLY A 303 34.54 -9.00 -23.57
CA GLY A 303 33.31 -9.80 -23.57
C GLY A 303 32.04 -8.98 -23.76
N GLY A 304 31.03 -9.56 -24.41
CA GLY A 304 29.70 -9.00 -24.58
C GLY A 304 28.62 -10.06 -24.44
N TRP A 305 27.46 -9.70 -23.90
CA TRP A 305 26.30 -10.57 -23.73
C TRP A 305 25.06 -9.93 -24.33
N ALA A 306 24.10 -10.75 -24.76
CA ALA A 306 22.83 -10.27 -25.31
C ALA A 306 21.66 -11.20 -25.01
N VAL A 307 20.49 -10.60 -24.86
CA VAL A 307 19.18 -11.23 -24.77
C VAL A 307 18.32 -10.64 -25.88
N SER A 308 17.82 -11.47 -26.78
CA SER A 308 16.86 -11.08 -27.79
C SER A 308 15.48 -11.64 -27.47
N LEU A 309 14.48 -10.76 -27.57
CA LEU A 309 13.08 -11.12 -27.47
C LEU A 309 12.52 -11.69 -28.79
N GLY A 310 13.36 -11.88 -29.81
CA GLY A 310 13.04 -12.38 -31.16
C GLY A 310 12.85 -11.29 -32.22
N CYS A 311 12.93 -11.65 -33.50
CA CYS A 311 12.79 -10.71 -34.61
C CYS A 311 11.34 -10.67 -35.11
N HIS A 312 10.65 -9.54 -34.94
CA HIS A 312 9.33 -9.30 -35.50
C HIS A 312 9.24 -7.84 -36.00
N SER A 313 8.43 -7.58 -37.04
CA SER A 313 8.23 -6.22 -37.58
C SER A 313 7.75 -5.23 -36.53
N ASP A 314 6.96 -5.72 -35.56
CA ASP A 314 6.39 -4.91 -34.48
C ASP A 314 7.36 -4.67 -33.31
N LEU A 315 8.58 -5.21 -33.37
CA LEU A 315 9.65 -5.04 -32.38
C LEU A 315 10.98 -4.72 -33.08
N PRO A 316 11.12 -3.52 -33.68
CA PRO A 316 12.44 -3.05 -34.11
C PRO A 316 13.35 -2.92 -32.89
N ASN A 317 14.59 -3.44 -32.96
CA ASN A 317 15.58 -3.43 -31.89
C ASN A 317 15.20 -4.20 -30.60
N SER A 318 14.73 -5.44 -30.75
CA SER A 318 14.32 -6.31 -29.63
C SER A 318 15.47 -6.98 -28.85
N ALA A 319 16.71 -6.52 -29.04
CA ALA A 319 17.89 -7.07 -28.38
C ALA A 319 18.38 -6.13 -27.28
N ILE A 320 18.48 -6.67 -26.07
CA ILE A 320 19.09 -6.04 -24.91
C ILE A 320 20.48 -6.63 -24.78
N TYR A 321 21.51 -5.80 -24.81
CA TYR A 321 22.89 -6.27 -24.77
C TYR A 321 23.77 -5.35 -23.94
N GLY A 322 24.85 -5.92 -23.43
CA GLY A 322 25.75 -5.22 -22.55
C GLY A 322 27.16 -5.78 -22.56
N ARG A 323 28.10 -4.94 -22.12
CA ARG A 323 29.47 -5.34 -21.85
C ARG A 323 29.52 -6.38 -20.72
N LEU A 324 30.37 -7.40 -20.87
CA LEU A 324 30.67 -8.31 -19.77
C LEU A 324 31.48 -7.56 -18.69
N GLU A 325 31.03 -7.69 -17.45
CA GLU A 325 31.57 -6.94 -16.32
C GLU A 325 32.84 -7.56 -15.74
N THR A 326 33.77 -6.70 -15.28
CA THR A 326 35.03 -7.14 -14.68
C THR A 326 34.83 -7.79 -13.32
N LEU A 327 33.91 -7.27 -12.50
CA LEU A 327 33.49 -7.86 -11.23
C LEU A 327 32.23 -8.68 -11.44
N GLY A 328 32.28 -9.95 -11.04
CA GLY A 328 31.12 -10.83 -11.03
C GLY A 328 30.03 -10.40 -10.05
N PRO A 329 28.90 -11.10 -10.04
CA PRO A 329 27.72 -10.73 -9.25
C PRO A 329 27.97 -10.64 -7.74
N PHE A 330 29.00 -11.31 -7.25
CA PHE A 330 29.43 -11.32 -5.85
C PHE A 330 30.79 -10.63 -5.62
N GLY A 331 31.17 -9.68 -6.47
CA GLY A 331 32.38 -8.86 -6.32
C GLY A 331 33.70 -9.57 -6.67
N HIS A 332 33.65 -10.78 -7.22
CA HIS A 332 34.86 -11.53 -7.58
C HIS A 332 35.34 -11.11 -8.98
N SER A 333 36.59 -10.67 -9.11
CA SER A 333 37.17 -10.36 -10.42
C SER A 333 37.57 -11.64 -11.14
N LYS A 334 37.14 -11.78 -12.40
CA LYS A 334 37.59 -12.84 -13.31
C LYS A 334 37.77 -12.31 -14.73
N PRO A 335 38.73 -12.84 -15.51
CA PRO A 335 38.89 -12.47 -16.91
C PRO A 335 37.62 -12.76 -17.72
N ALA A 336 37.37 -11.93 -18.73
CA ALA A 336 36.32 -12.19 -19.69
C ALA A 336 36.61 -13.49 -20.45
N SER A 337 35.58 -14.32 -20.61
CA SER A 337 35.63 -15.54 -21.41
C SER A 337 34.30 -15.71 -22.12
N THR A 338 34.28 -16.44 -23.23
CA THR A 338 33.03 -16.75 -23.96
C THR A 338 32.05 -17.50 -23.06
N ASN A 339 32.52 -18.43 -22.24
CA ASN A 339 31.66 -19.18 -21.31
C ASN A 339 31.01 -18.27 -20.26
N ARG A 340 31.78 -17.34 -19.70
CA ARG A 340 31.30 -16.35 -18.74
C ARG A 340 30.27 -15.41 -19.36
N ALA A 341 30.52 -14.94 -20.59
CA ALA A 341 29.57 -14.11 -21.35
C ALA A 341 28.26 -14.85 -21.64
N GLN A 342 28.33 -16.14 -22.00
CA GLN A 342 27.15 -16.98 -22.24
C GLN A 342 26.31 -17.17 -20.97
N LEU A 343 26.96 -17.43 -19.82
CA LEU A 343 26.25 -17.52 -18.53
C LEU A 343 25.62 -16.18 -18.14
N ARG A 344 26.34 -15.08 -18.34
CA ARG A 344 25.83 -13.72 -18.09
C ARG A 344 24.58 -13.40 -18.90
N ALA A 345 24.52 -13.82 -20.16
CA ALA A 345 23.37 -13.64 -21.03
C ALA A 345 22.13 -14.42 -20.53
N VAL A 346 22.33 -15.65 -20.04
CA VAL A 346 21.25 -16.45 -19.43
C VAL A 346 20.72 -15.77 -18.17
N ILE A 347 21.61 -15.29 -17.30
CA ILE A 347 21.25 -14.59 -16.07
C ILE A 347 20.52 -13.28 -16.40
N ALA A 348 20.99 -12.52 -17.41
CA ALA A 348 20.31 -11.32 -17.88
C ALA A 348 18.87 -11.65 -18.27
N ALA A 349 18.64 -12.69 -19.07
CA ALA A 349 17.31 -13.09 -19.51
C ALA A 349 16.36 -13.41 -18.35
N LEU A 350 16.86 -14.06 -17.29
CA LEU A 350 16.07 -14.40 -16.10
C LEU A 350 15.78 -13.21 -15.18
N ARG A 351 16.57 -12.13 -15.27
CA ARG A 351 16.47 -10.94 -14.42
C ARG A 351 15.94 -9.71 -15.16
N LEU A 352 15.63 -9.84 -16.46
CA LEU A 352 15.23 -8.74 -17.33
C LEU A 352 13.80 -8.21 -17.07
N SER A 353 12.88 -9.07 -16.64
CA SER A 353 11.48 -8.71 -16.35
C SER A 353 10.84 -9.68 -15.35
N ASN A 354 9.72 -9.28 -14.74
CA ASN A 354 8.88 -10.18 -13.97
C ASN A 354 7.98 -11.01 -14.91
N TRP A 355 8.56 -12.06 -15.50
CA TRP A 355 7.87 -12.93 -16.45
C TRP A 355 6.61 -13.61 -15.88
N LYS A 356 6.51 -13.80 -14.57
CA LYS A 356 5.30 -14.34 -13.94
C LYS A 356 4.13 -13.37 -14.04
N GLU A 357 4.38 -12.09 -13.79
CA GLU A 357 3.37 -11.02 -13.92
C GLU A 357 2.98 -10.79 -15.39
N GLU A 358 3.88 -11.03 -16.35
CA GLU A 358 3.55 -11.09 -17.79
C GLU A 358 2.70 -12.34 -18.17
N GLY A 359 2.36 -13.18 -17.18
CA GLY A 359 1.50 -14.34 -17.35
C GLY A 359 2.19 -15.53 -18.01
N PHE A 360 3.48 -15.76 -17.70
CA PHE A 360 4.22 -16.95 -18.08
C PHE A 360 4.37 -17.92 -16.91
N ASP A 361 4.20 -19.21 -17.19
CA ASP A 361 4.44 -20.32 -16.25
C ASP A 361 5.71 -21.10 -16.58
N SER A 362 6.36 -20.76 -17.70
CA SER A 362 7.62 -21.34 -18.12
C SER A 362 8.42 -20.35 -18.97
N ILE A 363 9.73 -20.32 -18.73
CA ILE A 363 10.70 -19.53 -19.48
C ILE A 363 11.65 -20.50 -20.18
N THR A 364 11.68 -20.46 -21.51
CA THR A 364 12.62 -21.24 -22.33
C THR A 364 13.70 -20.33 -22.87
N ILE A 365 14.94 -20.59 -22.48
CA ILE A 365 16.12 -19.87 -22.95
C ILE A 365 16.76 -20.68 -24.07
N ALA A 366 16.72 -20.14 -25.28
CA ALA A 366 17.39 -20.67 -26.46
C ALA A 366 18.81 -20.11 -26.56
N THR A 367 19.79 -21.01 -26.65
CA THR A 367 21.20 -20.64 -26.79
C THR A 367 21.90 -21.57 -27.79
N SER A 368 22.90 -21.04 -28.49
CA SER A 368 23.81 -21.84 -29.32
C SER A 368 24.94 -22.50 -28.52
N SER A 369 25.05 -22.21 -27.21
CA SER A 369 26.09 -22.74 -26.33
C SER A 369 25.71 -24.12 -25.79
N THR A 370 26.28 -25.16 -26.42
CA THR A 370 26.22 -26.53 -25.88
C THR A 370 26.86 -26.63 -24.49
N TYR A 371 27.82 -25.75 -24.17
CA TYR A 371 28.42 -25.66 -22.85
C TYR A 371 27.36 -25.34 -21.78
N VAL A 372 26.60 -24.26 -21.93
CA VAL A 372 25.58 -23.88 -20.95
C VAL A 372 24.55 -25.00 -20.78
N VAL A 373 23.97 -25.46 -21.89
CA VAL A 373 22.89 -26.46 -21.86
C VAL A 373 23.37 -27.77 -21.22
N SER A 374 24.51 -28.31 -21.66
CA SER A 374 25.02 -29.58 -21.14
C SER A 374 25.44 -29.47 -19.68
N LYS A 375 26.16 -28.41 -19.28
CA LYS A 375 26.66 -28.27 -17.91
C LYS A 375 25.52 -28.03 -16.93
N ALA A 376 24.57 -27.16 -17.27
CA ALA A 376 23.42 -26.84 -16.43
C ALA A 376 22.55 -28.07 -16.14
N THR A 377 22.37 -28.95 -17.14
CA THR A 377 21.43 -30.08 -17.06
C THR A 377 22.06 -31.40 -16.63
N THR A 378 23.39 -31.55 -16.76
CA THR A 378 24.09 -32.81 -16.42
C THR A 378 25.11 -32.67 -15.30
N ARG A 379 25.82 -31.54 -15.18
CA ARG A 379 26.96 -31.39 -14.26
C ARG A 379 26.67 -30.53 -13.05
N ALA A 380 25.80 -29.52 -13.16
CA ALA A 380 25.48 -28.60 -12.08
C ALA A 380 25.08 -29.33 -10.78
N LYS A 381 24.22 -30.34 -10.88
CA LYS A 381 23.82 -31.16 -9.72
C LYS A 381 24.99 -31.85 -9.03
N LYS A 382 25.96 -32.37 -9.81
CA LYS A 382 27.16 -33.02 -9.26
C LYS A 382 28.13 -31.99 -8.65
N TRP A 383 28.24 -30.82 -9.26
CA TRP A 383 29.08 -29.73 -8.74
C TRP A 383 28.55 -29.20 -7.41
N VAL A 384 27.24 -29.00 -7.29
CA VAL A 384 26.65 -28.61 -6.00
C VAL A 384 26.93 -29.67 -4.94
N SER A 385 26.69 -30.95 -5.26
CA SER A 385 26.85 -32.03 -4.28
C SER A 385 28.29 -32.30 -3.86
N ASN A 386 29.29 -31.91 -4.67
CA ASN A 386 30.70 -32.13 -4.40
C ASN A 386 31.48 -30.86 -3.99
N GLY A 387 30.77 -29.79 -3.59
CA GLY A 387 31.40 -28.56 -3.12
C GLY A 387 32.07 -27.72 -4.22
N TRP A 388 31.55 -27.79 -5.45
CA TRP A 388 32.03 -27.10 -6.65
C TRP A 388 33.44 -27.52 -7.10
N LYS A 389 33.69 -28.83 -7.10
CA LYS A 389 34.94 -29.42 -7.57
C LYS A 389 34.78 -30.13 -8.91
N THR A 390 35.81 -30.06 -9.74
CA THR A 390 35.90 -30.82 -11.00
C THR A 390 36.35 -32.26 -10.73
N LEU A 391 36.28 -33.12 -11.76
CA LEU A 391 36.75 -34.52 -11.65
C LEU A 391 38.25 -34.62 -11.34
N SER A 392 39.04 -33.60 -11.70
CA SER A 392 40.48 -33.52 -11.40
C SER A 392 40.78 -32.87 -10.03
N GLY A 393 39.75 -32.54 -9.23
CA GLY A 393 39.90 -31.94 -7.91
C GLY A 393 40.09 -30.42 -7.90
N GLY A 394 40.21 -29.79 -9.07
CA GLY A 394 40.25 -28.32 -9.19
C GLY A 394 38.89 -27.67 -8.97
N ASP A 395 38.85 -26.34 -8.80
CA ASP A 395 37.60 -25.59 -8.69
C ASP A 395 36.87 -25.48 -10.04
N VAL A 396 35.54 -25.48 -10.00
CA VAL A 396 34.71 -25.24 -11.19
C VAL A 396 34.90 -23.80 -11.67
N GLU A 397 35.21 -23.63 -12.95
CA GLU A 397 35.30 -22.32 -13.60
C GLU A 397 33.95 -21.59 -13.58
N ASP A 398 33.99 -20.26 -13.48
CA ASP A 398 32.81 -19.38 -13.41
C ASP A 398 31.77 -19.79 -12.33
N LYS A 399 32.23 -20.38 -11.22
CA LYS A 399 31.40 -20.79 -10.08
C LYS A 399 30.43 -19.68 -9.62
N ASP A 400 30.90 -18.43 -9.56
CA ASP A 400 30.10 -17.28 -9.15
C ASP A 400 28.89 -17.05 -10.06
N MET A 401 29.07 -17.17 -11.38
CA MET A 401 27.97 -17.06 -12.34
C MET A 401 27.03 -18.26 -12.25
N TRP A 402 27.56 -19.47 -12.08
CA TRP A 402 26.73 -20.68 -11.92
C TRP A 402 25.88 -20.64 -10.65
N GLU A 403 26.45 -20.19 -9.53
CA GLU A 403 25.72 -20.01 -8.27
C GLU A 403 24.58 -18.99 -8.44
N LEU A 404 24.82 -17.84 -9.07
CA LEU A 404 23.75 -16.89 -9.34
C LEU A 404 22.69 -17.48 -10.29
N PHE A 405 23.10 -18.14 -11.37
CA PHE A 405 22.15 -18.77 -12.30
C PHE A 405 21.26 -19.79 -11.59
N LEU A 406 21.81 -20.66 -10.73
CA LEU A 406 21.01 -21.59 -9.95
C LEU A 406 20.08 -20.87 -8.96
N GLY A 407 20.54 -19.79 -8.31
CA GLY A 407 19.70 -18.97 -7.45
C GLY A 407 18.50 -18.37 -8.19
N GLU A 408 18.70 -17.96 -9.44
CA GLU A 408 17.62 -17.51 -10.32
C GLU A 408 16.65 -18.62 -10.70
N VAL A 409 17.14 -19.83 -10.99
CA VAL A 409 16.28 -20.99 -11.26
C VAL A 409 15.42 -21.32 -10.04
N GLU A 410 16.00 -21.30 -8.85
CA GLU A 410 15.31 -21.53 -7.58
C GLU A 410 14.22 -20.49 -7.33
N ARG A 411 14.55 -19.20 -7.48
CA ARG A 411 13.61 -18.08 -7.35
C ARG A 411 12.41 -18.23 -8.28
N TRP A 412 12.63 -18.61 -9.53
CA TRP A 412 11.54 -18.84 -10.48
C TRP A 412 10.72 -20.09 -10.13
N ASN A 413 11.37 -21.13 -9.63
CA ASN A 413 10.68 -22.34 -9.19
C ASN A 413 9.75 -22.08 -7.99
N ASP A 414 10.17 -21.24 -7.03
CA ASP A 414 9.32 -20.79 -5.91
C ASP A 414 8.04 -20.06 -6.38
N GLN A 415 8.11 -19.40 -7.54
CA GLN A 415 6.96 -18.73 -8.16
C GLN A 415 6.15 -19.64 -9.11
N ASN A 416 6.42 -20.95 -9.08
CA ASN A 416 5.85 -21.93 -9.98
C ASN A 416 6.11 -21.61 -11.47
N VAL A 417 7.29 -21.07 -11.80
CA VAL A 417 7.75 -20.82 -13.17
C VAL A 417 8.89 -21.77 -13.51
N ARG A 418 8.71 -22.58 -14.56
CA ARG A 418 9.71 -23.57 -14.96
C ARG A 418 10.75 -23.00 -15.91
N ILE A 419 12.02 -23.07 -15.54
CA ILE A 419 13.16 -22.70 -16.40
C ILE A 419 13.57 -23.87 -17.29
N ARG A 420 13.68 -23.60 -18.59
CA ARG A 420 14.01 -24.58 -19.63
C ARG A 420 15.14 -24.07 -20.50
N LEU A 421 16.02 -24.97 -20.92
CA LEU A 421 17.12 -24.66 -21.83
C LEU A 421 16.91 -25.39 -23.16
N LEU A 422 17.00 -24.64 -24.26
CA LEU A 422 16.87 -25.15 -25.62
C LEU A 422 18.18 -24.90 -26.38
N CYS A 423 18.84 -25.97 -26.82
CA CYS A 423 19.99 -25.84 -27.69
C CYS A 423 19.52 -25.57 -29.13
N ILE A 424 20.01 -24.48 -29.73
CA ILE A 424 19.67 -24.10 -31.10
C ILE A 424 20.93 -23.96 -31.98
N PRO A 425 20.83 -24.19 -33.30
CA PRO A 425 21.93 -23.92 -34.21
C PRO A 425 22.34 -22.44 -34.24
N LYS A 426 23.64 -22.16 -34.45
CA LYS A 426 24.20 -20.79 -34.46
C LYS A 426 23.56 -19.86 -35.50
N ASN A 427 23.15 -20.39 -36.66
CA ASN A 427 22.49 -19.61 -37.71
C ASN A 427 21.10 -19.10 -37.27
N VAL A 428 20.41 -19.85 -36.40
CA VAL A 428 19.10 -19.45 -35.85
C VAL A 428 19.26 -18.37 -34.77
N ASN A 429 20.40 -18.37 -34.07
CA ASN A 429 20.70 -17.39 -33.01
C ASN A 429 21.38 -16.11 -33.52
N ALA A 430 21.35 -15.84 -34.83
CA ALA A 430 22.16 -14.77 -35.43
C ALA A 430 21.90 -13.39 -34.83
N HIS A 431 20.64 -13.08 -34.48
CA HIS A 431 20.28 -11.78 -33.92
C HIS A 431 20.91 -11.52 -32.54
N ALA A 432 20.77 -12.47 -31.60
CA ALA A 432 21.42 -12.37 -30.28
C ALA A 432 22.95 -12.38 -30.40
N ARG A 433 23.50 -13.17 -31.32
CA ARG A 433 24.94 -13.23 -31.59
C ARG A 433 25.51 -11.88 -32.04
N LEU A 434 24.88 -11.26 -33.04
CA LEU A 434 25.33 -9.97 -33.58
C LEU A 434 25.25 -8.87 -32.52
N ALA A 435 24.19 -8.85 -31.71
CA ALA A 435 24.05 -7.90 -30.60
C ALA A 435 25.14 -8.09 -29.53
N ALA A 436 25.51 -9.33 -29.20
CA ALA A 436 26.59 -9.62 -28.26
C ALA A 436 27.97 -9.20 -28.83
N GLU A 437 28.20 -9.40 -30.13
CA GLU A 437 29.41 -8.95 -30.84
C GLU A 437 29.51 -7.42 -30.84
N GLU A 438 28.41 -6.71 -31.09
CA GLU A 438 28.34 -5.26 -31.00
C GLU A 438 28.68 -4.77 -29.57
N ALA A 439 28.11 -5.39 -28.54
CA ALA A 439 28.42 -5.08 -27.14
C ALA A 439 29.92 -5.27 -26.80
N ALA A 440 30.55 -6.29 -27.40
CA ALA A 440 31.96 -6.58 -27.21
C ALA A 440 32.90 -5.57 -27.92
N HIS A 441 32.39 -4.77 -28.86
CA HIS A 441 33.18 -3.79 -29.61
C HIS A 441 32.90 -2.33 -29.23
N THR A 442 31.67 -1.98 -28.87
CA THR A 442 31.20 -0.58 -28.88
C THR A 442 31.05 0.05 -27.49
N GLN A 443 30.88 -0.74 -26.43
CA GLN A 443 30.64 -0.20 -25.07
C GLN A 443 31.92 -0.02 -24.26
N GLN A 444 31.98 1.02 -23.42
CA GLN A 444 33.06 1.22 -22.43
C GLN A 444 33.14 0.04 -21.46
N ASN A 445 34.32 -0.20 -20.89
CA ASN A 445 34.50 -1.27 -19.90
C ASN A 445 33.56 -1.02 -18.72
N LYS A 446 32.86 -2.08 -18.29
CA LYS A 446 31.92 -2.03 -17.17
C LYS A 446 32.52 -2.77 -15.98
N GLU A 447 32.64 -2.09 -14.85
CA GLU A 447 33.25 -2.66 -13.65
C GLU A 447 32.25 -3.48 -12.83
N SER A 448 31.05 -2.92 -12.57
CA SER A 448 30.02 -3.48 -11.70
C SER A 448 29.00 -4.36 -12.44
N PHE A 449 28.71 -5.54 -11.89
CA PHE A 449 27.55 -6.34 -12.28
C PHE A 449 26.25 -5.59 -11.94
N GLU A 450 25.41 -5.36 -12.94
CA GLU A 450 24.12 -4.66 -12.82
C GLU A 450 23.03 -5.39 -13.59
N ASP A 451 21.78 -5.25 -13.12
CA ASP A 451 20.63 -5.80 -13.82
C ASP A 451 20.34 -5.01 -15.09
N ALA A 452 19.95 -5.73 -16.14
CA ALA A 452 19.57 -5.13 -17.41
C ALA A 452 18.15 -4.57 -17.29
N VAL A 453 17.94 -3.34 -17.76
CA VAL A 453 16.62 -2.72 -17.77
C VAL A 453 15.96 -2.96 -19.12
N LEU A 454 14.75 -3.51 -19.09
CA LEU A 454 13.93 -3.62 -20.30
C LEU A 454 13.35 -2.24 -20.63
N ASP A 455 13.52 -1.80 -21.88
CA ASP A 455 12.89 -0.56 -22.35
C ASP A 455 11.35 -0.65 -22.22
N PRO A 456 10.67 0.34 -21.63
CA PRO A 456 9.21 0.35 -21.48
C PRO A 456 8.46 0.11 -22.80
N SER A 457 9.02 0.56 -23.93
CA SER A 457 8.46 0.34 -25.26
C SER A 457 8.47 -1.12 -25.70
N LEU A 458 9.29 -1.97 -25.06
CA LEU A 458 9.38 -3.42 -25.27
C LEU A 458 8.58 -4.21 -24.23
N SER A 459 7.90 -3.55 -23.28
CA SER A 459 7.05 -4.23 -22.29
C SER A 459 5.78 -4.84 -22.93
N ALA A 460 5.20 -5.84 -22.26
CA ALA A 460 3.96 -6.48 -22.71
C ALA A 460 2.80 -5.47 -22.72
N LYS A 461 1.93 -5.51 -23.73
CA LYS A 461 0.67 -4.74 -23.67
C LYS A 461 -0.21 -5.40 -22.60
N SER A 462 -0.67 -4.64 -21.61
CA SER A 462 -1.48 -5.18 -20.51
C SER A 462 -2.64 -6.01 -21.05
N LYS A 463 -2.77 -7.24 -20.55
CA LYS A 463 -3.58 -8.34 -21.10
C LYS A 463 -5.10 -8.17 -20.96
N LEU A 464 -5.57 -7.11 -20.33
CA LEU A 464 -6.99 -6.84 -20.16
C LEU A 464 -7.35 -5.57 -20.93
N PRO A 465 -8.54 -5.52 -21.55
CA PRO A 465 -9.05 -4.25 -22.04
C PRO A 465 -8.99 -3.26 -20.90
N PRO A 466 -8.49 -2.02 -21.14
CA PRO A 466 -8.47 -1.01 -20.12
C PRO A 466 -9.86 -0.89 -19.53
N PHE A 467 -9.98 -1.15 -18.24
CA PHE A 467 -11.22 -0.96 -17.52
C PHE A 467 -11.03 0.15 -16.50
N ASN A 468 -12.08 0.94 -16.36
CA ASN A 468 -12.17 1.95 -15.32
C ASN A 468 -12.94 1.36 -14.15
N VAL A 469 -12.53 1.69 -12.93
CA VAL A 469 -13.24 1.31 -11.71
C VAL A 469 -13.80 2.56 -11.06
N ILE A 470 -15.04 2.47 -10.57
CA ILE A 470 -15.62 3.49 -9.70
C ILE A 470 -15.59 2.95 -8.27
N VAL A 471 -15.00 3.70 -7.35
CA VAL A 471 -14.97 3.37 -5.92
C VAL A 471 -15.96 4.29 -5.21
N ALA A 472 -17.02 3.70 -4.67
CA ALA A 472 -18.22 4.35 -4.16
C ALA A 472 -18.66 3.73 -2.81
N LEU A 473 -17.80 3.80 -1.79
CA LEU A 473 -17.99 3.09 -0.51
C LEU A 473 -19.10 3.70 0.37
N GLY A 474 -19.49 4.96 0.11
CA GLY A 474 -20.58 5.63 0.81
C GLY A 474 -21.99 5.25 0.34
N GLY A 475 -22.08 4.30 -0.60
CA GLY A 475 -23.34 3.85 -1.20
C GLY A 475 -23.63 4.52 -2.55
N ASN A 476 -24.54 3.91 -3.31
CA ASN A 476 -24.92 4.41 -4.61
C ASN A 476 -25.93 5.56 -4.51
N ASP A 477 -25.61 6.72 -5.06
CA ASP A 477 -26.64 7.63 -5.55
C ASP A 477 -26.98 7.19 -6.99
N LEU A 478 -28.04 6.41 -7.16
CA LEU A 478 -28.53 6.00 -8.47
C LEU A 478 -29.34 7.10 -9.18
N SER A 479 -29.35 8.34 -8.67
CA SER A 479 -29.99 9.44 -9.37
C SER A 479 -29.44 9.55 -10.79
N ALA A 480 -30.31 9.83 -11.76
CA ALA A 480 -29.92 9.92 -13.18
C ALA A 480 -28.85 11.01 -13.43
N ASN A 481 -28.67 11.91 -12.46
CA ASN A 481 -27.69 12.98 -12.50
C ASN A 481 -26.44 12.68 -11.67
N SER A 482 -26.30 11.52 -11.01
CA SER A 482 -25.12 11.27 -10.18
C SER A 482 -23.87 10.99 -11.03
N TRP A 483 -22.69 11.29 -10.46
CA TRP A 483 -21.40 10.92 -11.06
C TRP A 483 -21.33 9.43 -11.38
N GLN A 484 -21.81 8.59 -10.47
CA GLN A 484 -21.82 7.14 -10.65
C GLN A 484 -22.70 6.76 -11.85
N SER A 485 -23.94 7.24 -11.94
CA SER A 485 -24.86 6.94 -13.05
C SER A 485 -24.32 7.34 -14.43
N VAL A 486 -23.63 8.49 -14.51
CA VAL A 486 -23.07 8.98 -15.78
C VAL A 486 -21.74 8.29 -16.13
N LEU A 487 -20.93 7.94 -15.13
CA LEU A 487 -19.65 7.26 -15.34
C LEU A 487 -19.76 5.73 -15.46
N LEU A 488 -20.83 5.12 -14.94
CA LEU A 488 -21.08 3.66 -14.93
C LEU A 488 -21.02 3.02 -16.34
N PRO A 489 -21.63 3.62 -17.39
CA PRO A 489 -21.47 3.13 -18.75
C PRO A 489 -20.02 3.05 -19.23
N MET A 490 -19.11 3.83 -18.62
CA MET A 490 -17.68 3.84 -18.94
C MET A 490 -16.86 2.82 -18.14
N ALA A 491 -17.35 2.38 -16.99
CA ALA A 491 -16.68 1.38 -16.15
C ALA A 491 -16.81 -0.06 -16.68
N HIS A 492 -17.42 -0.27 -17.86
CA HIS A 492 -17.77 -1.61 -18.39
C HIS A 492 -18.46 -2.49 -17.33
N VAL A 493 -19.28 -1.87 -16.45
CA VAL A 493 -19.97 -2.52 -15.31
C VAL A 493 -19.03 -2.98 -14.18
N ARG A 494 -18.17 -2.09 -13.65
CA ARG A 494 -17.33 -2.35 -12.46
C ARG A 494 -17.34 -1.17 -11.50
N SER A 495 -18.35 -1.12 -10.64
CA SER A 495 -18.41 -0.25 -9.47
C SER A 495 -18.13 -1.07 -8.21
N ALA A 496 -17.39 -0.51 -7.26
CA ALA A 496 -17.16 -1.08 -5.95
C ALA A 496 -17.87 -0.25 -4.88
N GLU A 497 -18.91 -0.84 -4.30
CA GLU A 497 -19.72 -0.24 -3.24
C GLU A 497 -19.30 -0.69 -1.83
N THR A 498 -18.51 -1.77 -1.76
CA THR A 498 -17.97 -2.27 -0.49
C THR A 498 -16.45 -2.34 -0.56
N PRO A 499 -15.76 -2.21 0.59
CA PRO A 499 -14.30 -2.32 0.64
C PRO A 499 -13.80 -3.65 0.09
N GLU A 500 -14.51 -4.76 0.33
CA GLU A 500 -14.12 -6.09 -0.13
C GLU A 500 -14.17 -6.19 -1.65
N LEU A 501 -15.21 -5.64 -2.28
CA LEU A 501 -15.34 -5.60 -3.73
C LEU A 501 -14.28 -4.69 -4.36
N ALA A 502 -13.97 -3.55 -3.73
CA ALA A 502 -12.89 -2.66 -4.16
C ALA A 502 -11.54 -3.38 -4.13
N LEU A 503 -11.23 -4.08 -3.04
CA LEU A 503 -10.01 -4.87 -2.89
C LEU A 503 -9.93 -6.01 -3.90
N GLN A 504 -11.05 -6.67 -4.22
CA GLN A 504 -11.08 -7.71 -5.25
C GLN A 504 -10.75 -7.13 -6.64
N LEU A 505 -11.40 -6.03 -7.04
CA LEU A 505 -11.17 -5.39 -8.34
C LEU A 505 -9.74 -4.87 -8.49
N LEU A 506 -9.13 -4.37 -7.42
CA LEU A 506 -7.75 -3.85 -7.42
C LEU A 506 -6.68 -4.96 -7.38
N ARG A 507 -7.02 -6.18 -6.91
CA ARG A 507 -6.08 -7.32 -6.85
C ARG A 507 -5.93 -8.03 -8.19
N ASP A 508 -7.02 -8.23 -8.93
CA ASP A 508 -7.02 -9.09 -10.12
C ASP A 508 -6.18 -8.49 -11.26
N SER A 509 -6.23 -7.18 -11.47
CA SER A 509 -5.37 -6.44 -12.41
C SER A 509 -5.44 -4.93 -12.17
N PRO A 510 -4.33 -4.18 -12.32
CA PRO A 510 -4.35 -2.74 -12.11
C PRO A 510 -5.26 -2.06 -13.16
N PRO A 511 -6.28 -1.30 -12.73
CA PRO A 511 -7.17 -0.59 -13.65
C PRO A 511 -6.43 0.56 -14.36
N GLN A 512 -6.90 0.94 -15.55
CA GLN A 512 -6.32 2.09 -16.26
C GLN A 512 -6.76 3.42 -15.62
N GLY A 513 -8.01 3.46 -15.15
CA GLY A 513 -8.62 4.62 -14.53
C GLY A 513 -9.37 4.23 -13.26
N ILE A 514 -9.24 5.02 -12.20
CA ILE A 514 -10.02 4.87 -10.97
C ILE A 514 -10.71 6.21 -10.68
N PHE A 515 -12.02 6.18 -10.54
CA PHE A 515 -12.77 7.33 -10.07
C PHE A 515 -13.23 7.07 -8.62
N ILE A 516 -12.84 7.95 -7.71
CA ILE A 516 -13.25 7.92 -6.31
C ILE A 516 -14.42 8.90 -6.15
N ALA A 517 -15.59 8.36 -5.83
CA ALA A 517 -16.84 9.13 -5.83
C ALA A 517 -17.19 9.75 -4.47
N ASP A 518 -16.66 9.24 -3.36
CA ASP A 518 -17.01 9.68 -2.01
C ASP A 518 -15.82 9.66 -1.03
N ALA A 519 -15.96 10.42 0.06
CA ALA A 519 -14.92 10.58 1.07
C ALA A 519 -14.74 9.34 1.97
N VAL A 520 -15.62 8.33 1.89
CA VAL A 520 -15.56 7.16 2.77
C VAL A 520 -14.28 6.36 2.54
N ILE A 521 -13.67 6.44 1.35
CA ILE A 521 -12.34 5.87 1.08
C ILE A 521 -11.25 6.37 2.06
N THR A 522 -11.37 7.59 2.60
CA THR A 522 -10.42 8.15 3.57
C THR A 522 -10.46 7.43 4.93
N ARG A 523 -11.48 6.58 5.14
CA ARG A 523 -11.72 5.72 6.32
C ARG A 523 -11.49 4.24 6.02
N HIS A 524 -10.96 3.91 4.84
CA HIS A 524 -10.56 2.56 4.45
C HIS A 524 -9.13 2.54 3.92
N ARG A 525 -8.18 2.50 4.85
CA ARG A 525 -6.75 2.55 4.54
C ARG A 525 -6.30 1.45 3.55
N GLU A 526 -6.73 0.20 3.71
CA GLU A 526 -6.29 -0.88 2.79
C GLU A 526 -6.71 -0.59 1.34
N VAL A 527 -7.93 -0.08 1.13
CA VAL A 527 -8.42 0.28 -0.21
C VAL A 527 -7.57 1.42 -0.78
N LEU A 528 -7.31 2.46 0.02
CA LEU A 528 -6.48 3.60 -0.38
C LEU A 528 -5.06 3.16 -0.76
N GLU A 529 -4.42 2.32 0.06
CA GLU A 529 -3.08 1.77 -0.22
C GLU A 529 -3.04 1.03 -1.57
N ARG A 530 -4.08 0.22 -1.88
CA ARG A 530 -4.17 -0.46 -3.19
C ARG A 530 -4.42 0.48 -4.36
N VAL A 531 -5.15 1.57 -4.15
CA VAL A 531 -5.31 2.63 -5.17
C VAL A 531 -3.96 3.32 -5.42
N ILE A 532 -3.18 3.58 -4.37
CA ILE A 532 -1.84 4.16 -4.50
C ILE A 532 -0.89 3.20 -5.21
N ASP A 533 -0.94 1.90 -4.90
CA ASP A 533 -0.18 0.88 -5.63
C ASP A 533 -0.57 0.84 -7.12
N ALA A 534 -1.85 1.02 -7.45
CA ALA A 534 -2.30 1.10 -8.83
C ALA A 534 -1.78 2.35 -9.55
N MET A 535 -1.75 3.51 -8.89
CA MET A 535 -1.14 4.74 -9.44
C MET A 535 0.34 4.54 -9.78
N HIS A 536 1.10 3.94 -8.86
CA HIS A 536 2.51 3.65 -9.11
C HIS A 536 2.73 2.69 -10.28
N LYS A 537 1.72 1.87 -10.65
CA LYS A 537 1.72 0.99 -11.82
C LYS A 537 1.19 1.66 -13.10
N GLY A 538 0.93 2.96 -13.08
CA GLY A 538 0.49 3.73 -14.25
C GLY A 538 -1.01 4.05 -14.31
N ALA A 539 -1.79 3.74 -13.27
CA ALA A 539 -3.21 4.08 -13.25
C ALA A 539 -3.45 5.59 -13.11
N LYS A 540 -4.51 6.10 -13.75
CA LYS A 540 -5.01 7.47 -13.58
C LYS A 540 -6.10 7.46 -12.52
N VAL A 541 -5.94 8.21 -11.44
CA VAL A 541 -6.91 8.27 -10.35
C VAL A 541 -7.49 9.68 -10.29
N VAL A 542 -8.81 9.78 -10.18
CA VAL A 542 -9.51 11.05 -10.08
C VAL A 542 -10.47 11.00 -8.89
N VAL A 543 -10.37 11.96 -7.99
CA VAL A 543 -11.36 12.19 -6.91
C VAL A 543 -12.30 13.31 -7.32
N GLY A 544 -13.60 13.12 -7.08
CA GLY A 544 -14.60 14.14 -7.39
C GLY A 544 -16.01 13.72 -6.96
N GLY A 545 -16.99 14.56 -7.25
CA GLY A 545 -18.38 14.30 -6.91
C GLY A 545 -18.67 14.37 -5.42
N GLY A 546 -19.26 13.31 -4.86
CA GLY A 546 -19.61 13.23 -3.44
C GLY A 546 -18.41 13.38 -2.52
N PHE A 547 -17.19 13.10 -3.01
CA PHE A 547 -15.96 13.32 -2.26
C PHE A 547 -15.80 14.78 -1.82
N ALA A 548 -15.94 15.72 -2.76
CA ALA A 548 -15.72 17.15 -2.47
C ALA A 548 -16.77 17.73 -1.51
N SER A 549 -17.98 17.16 -1.46
CA SER A 549 -19.06 17.62 -0.60
C SER A 549 -19.07 16.98 0.79
N THR A 550 -18.54 15.77 0.94
CA THR A 550 -18.61 15.01 2.19
C THR A 550 -17.31 14.99 2.99
N VAL A 551 -16.17 15.33 2.37
CA VAL A 551 -14.86 15.27 3.03
C VAL A 551 -14.68 16.41 4.04
N THR A 552 -14.27 16.05 5.26
CA THR A 552 -13.88 17.02 6.29
C THR A 552 -12.50 17.62 6.02
N ALA A 553 -12.13 18.70 6.70
CA ALA A 553 -10.82 19.32 6.50
C ALA A 553 -9.67 18.40 6.92
N LEU A 554 -9.87 17.64 8.00
CA LEU A 554 -8.89 16.70 8.56
C LEU A 554 -8.75 15.45 7.68
N GLU A 555 -9.87 14.85 7.24
CA GLU A 555 -9.84 13.73 6.29
C GLU A 555 -9.13 14.09 4.99
N LEU A 556 -9.37 15.30 4.46
CA LEU A 556 -8.73 15.77 3.23
C LEU A 556 -7.22 15.99 3.40
N ALA A 557 -6.81 16.62 4.50
CA ALA A 557 -5.39 16.82 4.82
C ALA A 557 -4.66 15.48 4.94
N ARG A 558 -5.21 14.55 5.73
CA ARG A 558 -4.68 13.19 5.87
C ARG A 558 -4.57 12.48 4.52
N PHE A 559 -5.62 12.55 3.71
CA PHE A 559 -5.65 11.91 2.40
C PHE A 559 -4.48 12.40 1.51
N PHE A 560 -4.21 13.70 1.48
CA PHE A 560 -3.07 14.25 0.74
C PHE A 560 -1.71 13.89 1.36
N THR A 561 -1.60 13.88 2.70
CA THR A 561 -0.38 13.44 3.38
C THR A 561 -0.03 11.98 3.06
N ILE A 562 -1.01 11.08 3.09
CA ILE A 562 -0.81 9.65 2.73
C ILE A 562 -0.33 9.51 1.28
N LEU A 563 -0.83 10.36 0.38
CA LEU A 563 -0.40 10.44 -1.03
C LEU A 563 0.98 11.08 -1.23
N GLY A 564 1.57 11.70 -0.19
CA GLY A 564 2.82 12.45 -0.29
C GLY A 564 2.68 13.80 -1.00
N LEU A 565 1.47 14.36 -1.06
CA LEU A 565 1.20 15.66 -1.68
C LEU A 565 1.24 16.78 -0.64
N PRO A 566 1.87 17.94 -0.93
CA PRO A 566 1.89 19.10 -0.03
C PRO A 566 0.58 19.91 -0.11
N TRP A 567 -0.52 19.28 -0.52
CA TRP A 567 -1.77 19.95 -0.80
C TRP A 567 -2.55 20.17 0.50
N GLU A 568 -3.15 21.35 0.62
CA GLU A 568 -3.96 21.72 1.79
C GLU A 568 -5.35 22.19 1.37
N ARG A 569 -6.32 22.08 2.28
CA ARG A 569 -7.67 22.58 2.04
C ARG A 569 -7.68 24.11 1.91
N GLY A 570 -8.27 24.59 0.82
CA GLY A 570 -8.53 26.00 0.55
C GLY A 570 -9.91 26.45 1.03
N ALA A 571 -10.42 27.54 0.44
CA ALA A 571 -11.76 28.02 0.74
C ALA A 571 -12.84 27.05 0.23
N HIS A 572 -13.99 27.04 0.89
CA HIS A 572 -15.18 26.31 0.44
C HIS A 572 -16.31 27.32 0.18
N LEU A 573 -16.44 27.75 -1.08
CA LEU A 573 -17.34 28.82 -1.47
C LEU A 573 -17.81 28.64 -2.92
N GLU A 574 -18.88 29.35 -3.28
CA GLU A 574 -19.36 29.43 -4.66
C GLU A 574 -18.49 30.40 -5.46
N ALA A 575 -17.92 29.93 -6.57
CA ALA A 575 -17.01 30.72 -7.40
C ALA A 575 -17.13 30.35 -8.88
N ASN A 576 -16.83 31.32 -9.75
CA ASN A 576 -16.53 31.08 -11.14
C ASN A 576 -15.02 30.85 -11.30
N VAL A 577 -14.64 29.71 -11.89
CA VAL A 577 -13.26 29.33 -12.17
C VAL A 577 -13.05 29.13 -13.66
N SER A 578 -11.91 29.59 -14.18
CA SER A 578 -11.59 29.54 -15.59
C SER A 578 -10.47 28.54 -15.88
N LEU A 579 -10.57 27.90 -17.06
CA LEU A 579 -9.57 26.97 -17.55
C LEU A 579 -8.26 27.74 -17.87
N GLN A 580 -7.16 27.28 -17.30
CA GLN A 580 -5.86 27.93 -17.46
C GLN A 580 -5.25 27.66 -18.84
N SER A 581 -4.76 28.71 -19.50
CA SER A 581 -4.10 28.61 -20.80
C SER A 581 -2.67 28.06 -20.65
N GLY A 582 -2.27 27.13 -21.52
CA GLY A 582 -0.92 26.56 -21.54
C GLY A 582 -0.68 25.35 -20.63
N VAL A 583 -1.69 24.89 -19.88
CA VAL A 583 -1.62 23.70 -19.01
C VAL A 583 -2.01 22.41 -19.76
N LEU A 584 -2.82 22.52 -20.80
CA LEU A 584 -3.33 21.41 -21.60
C LEU A 584 -2.92 21.55 -23.07
N ASP A 585 -2.61 20.43 -23.71
CA ASP A 585 -2.47 20.38 -25.16
C ASP A 585 -3.81 20.70 -25.84
N TYR A 586 -3.75 21.42 -26.96
CA TYR A 586 -4.93 21.94 -27.68
C TYR A 586 -5.99 20.86 -28.05
N HIS A 587 -5.57 19.60 -28.18
CA HIS A 587 -6.49 18.50 -28.50
C HIS A 587 -7.36 18.04 -27.31
N LEU A 588 -6.92 18.28 -26.06
CA LEU A 588 -7.68 17.96 -24.85
C LEU A 588 -8.66 19.08 -24.46
N THR A 589 -8.46 20.30 -24.97
CA THR A 589 -9.29 21.48 -24.65
C THR A 589 -10.61 21.54 -25.44
N ILE A 590 -10.76 20.77 -26.53
CA ILE A 590 -11.87 20.90 -27.50
C ILE A 590 -13.24 20.45 -26.93
N GLY A 591 -13.30 19.80 -25.76
CA GLY A 591 -14.54 19.40 -25.10
C GLY A 591 -14.68 19.84 -23.64
N LEU A 592 -13.75 20.66 -23.15
CA LEU A 592 -13.73 21.13 -21.77
C LEU A 592 -14.41 22.51 -21.64
N PRO A 593 -15.17 22.75 -20.56
CA PRO A 593 -15.76 24.06 -20.31
C PRO A 593 -14.67 25.10 -20.05
N LEU A 594 -14.80 26.28 -20.65
CA LEU A 594 -13.86 27.40 -20.43
C LEU A 594 -14.03 28.03 -19.05
N GLU A 595 -15.26 28.03 -18.54
CA GLU A 595 -15.63 28.53 -17.22
C GLU A 595 -16.55 27.52 -16.52
N LEU A 596 -16.36 27.35 -15.22
CA LEU A 596 -17.18 26.52 -14.35
C LEU A 596 -17.66 27.39 -13.18
N THR A 597 -18.96 27.41 -12.92
CA THR A 597 -19.54 28.11 -11.76
C THR A 597 -20.23 27.10 -10.87
N ASP A 598 -19.74 26.95 -9.64
CA ASP A 598 -20.25 25.96 -8.69
C ASP A 598 -19.80 26.28 -7.26
N LYS A 599 -20.34 25.52 -6.29
CA LYS A 599 -19.72 25.38 -4.97
C LYS A 599 -18.45 24.55 -5.10
N MET A 600 -17.33 25.17 -4.80
CA MET A 600 -15.99 24.60 -4.98
C MET A 600 -15.31 24.40 -3.63
N CYS A 601 -14.75 23.22 -3.43
CA CYS A 601 -13.75 22.96 -2.40
C CYS A 601 -12.35 23.16 -2.99
N PHE A 602 -11.77 24.34 -2.78
CA PHE A 602 -10.44 24.67 -3.28
C PHE A 602 -9.33 23.93 -2.54
N ILE A 603 -8.17 23.82 -3.18
CA ILE A 603 -6.92 23.33 -2.58
C ILE A 603 -5.77 24.32 -2.81
N LYS A 604 -4.80 24.33 -1.89
CA LYS A 604 -3.56 25.13 -1.89
C LYS A 604 -2.34 24.23 -2.04
N GLY A 605 -1.19 24.80 -2.37
CA GLY A 605 0.09 24.06 -2.47
C GLY A 605 0.27 23.27 -3.78
N VAL A 606 -0.59 23.50 -4.78
CA VAL A 606 -0.51 22.90 -6.11
C VAL A 606 0.46 23.70 -6.98
N LYS A 607 1.30 23.03 -7.79
CA LYS A 607 2.18 23.73 -8.74
C LYS A 607 1.33 24.37 -9.84
N LYS A 608 1.68 25.58 -10.27
CA LYS A 608 0.93 26.30 -11.32
C LYS A 608 0.73 25.51 -12.62
N SER A 609 1.69 24.64 -12.98
CA SER A 609 1.60 23.76 -14.17
C SER A 609 0.62 22.59 -14.02
N GLU A 610 0.14 22.32 -12.80
CA GLU A 610 -0.77 21.22 -12.45
C GLU A 610 -2.20 21.74 -12.19
N CYS A 611 -2.38 23.06 -12.16
CA CYS A 611 -3.65 23.74 -11.93
C CYS A 611 -4.46 23.86 -13.23
N TRP A 612 -5.56 23.12 -13.37
CA TRP A 612 -6.41 23.20 -14.57
C TRP A 612 -7.40 24.35 -14.47
N TYR A 613 -8.07 24.52 -13.32
CA TYR A 613 -9.06 25.57 -13.10
C TYR A 613 -8.75 26.37 -11.83
N THR A 614 -8.62 27.69 -11.98
CA THR A 614 -8.35 28.62 -10.88
C THR A 614 -9.33 29.80 -10.91
N ASN A 615 -9.46 30.48 -9.77
CA ASN A 615 -10.25 31.71 -9.67
C ASN A 615 -9.32 32.90 -9.97
N SER A 616 -9.72 33.77 -10.90
CA SER A 616 -8.99 34.97 -11.30
C SER A 616 -8.76 35.97 -10.15
N GLY A 617 -9.45 35.82 -9.01
CA GLY A 617 -9.30 36.67 -7.82
C GLY A 617 -8.55 36.06 -6.62
N ALA A 618 -8.08 34.81 -6.68
CA ALA A 618 -7.41 34.15 -5.54
C ALA A 618 -6.09 33.50 -5.97
N GLU A 619 -4.97 34.18 -5.73
CA GLU A 619 -3.67 33.88 -6.37
C GLU A 619 -3.00 32.54 -5.96
N ASP A 620 -3.50 31.82 -4.96
CA ASP A 620 -2.86 30.59 -4.45
C ASP A 620 -3.84 29.40 -4.27
N GLN A 621 -5.01 29.43 -4.92
CA GLN A 621 -6.03 28.39 -4.78
C GLN A 621 -6.50 27.81 -6.11
N THR A 622 -6.71 26.48 -6.13
CA THR A 622 -7.08 25.72 -7.33
C THR A 622 -8.32 24.88 -7.06
N ALA A 623 -9.29 24.90 -7.97
CA ALA A 623 -10.50 24.08 -7.86
C ALA A 623 -10.32 22.68 -8.49
N VAL A 624 -9.49 22.62 -9.54
CA VAL A 624 -9.22 21.38 -10.27
C VAL A 624 -7.72 21.26 -10.54
N ALA A 625 -7.12 20.17 -10.10
CA ALA A 625 -5.69 19.91 -10.21
C ALA A 625 -5.40 18.53 -10.79
N TYR A 626 -4.27 18.38 -11.48
CA TYR A 626 -3.81 17.12 -12.03
C TYR A 626 -2.29 17.00 -11.95
N THR A 627 -1.79 16.06 -11.14
CA THR A 627 -0.36 15.86 -10.88
C THR A 627 0.08 14.43 -11.19
N ALA A 628 1.40 14.22 -11.34
CA ALA A 628 1.99 12.91 -11.56
C ALA A 628 2.39 12.26 -10.24
N ILE A 629 2.04 10.99 -10.06
CA ILE A 629 2.43 10.17 -8.90
C ILE A 629 2.93 8.82 -9.44
N GLY A 630 4.22 8.52 -9.23
CA GLY A 630 4.87 7.36 -9.85
C GLY A 630 4.77 7.40 -11.38
N ASP A 631 4.41 6.27 -11.99
CA ASP A 631 4.16 6.17 -13.43
C ASP A 631 2.73 6.61 -13.83
N GLY A 632 1.87 6.89 -12.85
CA GLY A 632 0.47 7.27 -13.02
C GLY A 632 0.20 8.76 -12.79
N ARG A 633 -1.08 9.10 -12.63
CA ARG A 633 -1.51 10.49 -12.37
C ARG A 633 -2.67 10.55 -11.40
N PHE A 634 -2.71 11.63 -10.63
CA PHE A 634 -3.76 11.92 -9.65
C PHE A 634 -4.46 13.24 -9.99
N GLY A 635 -5.79 13.20 -10.07
CA GLY A 635 -6.65 14.34 -10.32
C GLY A 635 -7.58 14.64 -9.16
N TYR A 636 -7.72 15.91 -8.84
CA TYR A 636 -8.67 16.41 -7.85
C TYR A 636 -9.67 17.35 -8.52
N ILE A 637 -10.96 17.08 -8.30
CA ILE A 637 -12.07 17.91 -8.76
C ILE A 637 -12.87 18.34 -7.53
N GLY A 638 -12.73 19.61 -7.14
CA GLY A 638 -13.40 20.19 -5.99
C GLY A 638 -14.85 20.62 -6.22
N CYS A 639 -15.44 20.34 -7.39
CA CYS A 639 -16.79 20.77 -7.73
C CYS A 639 -17.84 19.84 -7.11
N VAL A 640 -18.87 20.42 -6.50
CA VAL A 640 -19.97 19.67 -5.85
C VAL A 640 -21.09 19.30 -6.84
N SER A 641 -21.25 20.04 -7.94
CA SER A 641 -22.29 19.76 -8.93
C SER A 641 -22.03 18.49 -9.73
N HIS A 642 -23.10 18.03 -10.36
CA HIS A 642 -23.09 16.94 -11.31
C HIS A 642 -23.25 17.42 -12.76
N GLU A 643 -22.82 18.65 -13.04
CA GLU A 643 -22.97 19.19 -14.38
C GLU A 643 -22.10 18.44 -15.38
N ARG A 644 -22.64 18.29 -16.60
CA ARG A 644 -22.00 17.54 -17.69
C ARG A 644 -20.61 18.09 -18.04
N GLY A 645 -20.38 19.38 -17.83
CA GLY A 645 -19.08 20.02 -18.00
C GLY A 645 -18.01 19.49 -17.05
N VAL A 646 -18.33 19.33 -15.76
CA VAL A 646 -17.39 18.79 -14.76
C VAL A 646 -17.13 17.30 -14.98
N ILE A 647 -18.15 16.55 -15.40
CA ILE A 647 -18.02 15.13 -15.75
C ILE A 647 -17.06 14.96 -16.94
N ASN A 648 -17.10 15.87 -17.92
CA ASN A 648 -16.13 15.88 -19.02
C ASN A 648 -14.70 16.13 -18.53
N VAL A 649 -14.49 16.99 -17.53
CA VAL A 649 -13.17 17.17 -16.90
C VAL A 649 -12.65 15.84 -16.33
N ALA A 650 -13.48 15.10 -15.59
CA ALA A 650 -13.08 13.78 -15.08
C ALA A 650 -12.79 12.77 -16.19
N ARG A 651 -13.62 12.74 -17.25
CA ARG A 651 -13.40 11.88 -18.44
C ARG A 651 -12.05 12.16 -19.10
N ALA A 652 -11.71 13.44 -19.26
CA ALA A 652 -10.42 13.86 -19.83
C ALA A 652 -9.26 13.43 -18.92
N MET A 653 -9.36 13.62 -17.60
CA MET A 653 -8.34 13.18 -16.64
C MET A 653 -8.16 11.66 -16.61
N LEU A 654 -9.22 10.89 -16.84
CA LEU A 654 -9.15 9.43 -16.99
C LEU A 654 -8.64 8.99 -18.39
N GLY A 655 -8.36 9.94 -19.30
CA GLY A 655 -7.83 9.67 -20.64
C GLY A 655 -8.86 9.17 -21.65
N GLN A 656 -10.13 9.51 -21.46
CA GLN A 656 -11.19 9.18 -22.41
C GLN A 656 -11.33 10.27 -23.48
N PRO A 657 -11.68 9.92 -24.73
CA PRO A 657 -12.06 10.90 -25.73
C PRO A 657 -13.34 11.62 -25.29
N LEU A 658 -13.37 12.94 -25.47
CA LEU A 658 -14.48 13.81 -25.06
C LEU A 658 -15.65 13.76 -26.02
#